data_AF-A0A961DEC2-F1
#
_entry.id   AF-A0A961DEC2-F1
#
_cell.length_a   1.000
_cell.length_b   1.000
_cell.length_c   1.000
_cell.angle_alpha   90.00
_cell.angle_beta   90.00
_cell.angle_gamma   90.00
#
_symmetry.space_group_name_H-M   'P 1'
#
loop_
_entity.id
_entity.type
_entity.pdbx_description
1 polymer ?
#
loop_
_entity_poly.entity_id
_entity_poly.type
_entity_poly.pdbx_seq_one_letter_code
_entity_poly.pdbx_strand_id
1 'polypeptide(L)'
;MICPPNPTRFFLALALMVSGAFGAFPSLALKPVVLGQIHAPTNIVSSNDGTGRLFVCDQLGKIYIIQGGMMIPTPFLNLASTANAAPDDGPGPIVSVNTGYNERGLLGLAFHPGFANPASPGYRRFYVNYVKSYEAGIDPDPPQAGDPTGGGVTVVAEFQVFAANPNVADQASERRLLAFTQPQTNHNGGQLLFGPDGYLYIGTGDGGGSNDNGLGHTGREVSTTSNLGNAQDKTRLLGKILRIDPLDPDGAGPLTYSIPATNPFVGVGGGVKEEIYAYGLRNPWRFSFDQRAGGTNRLFCGDVGQGRIEEINLIVAGGNYGWRYLEGFENPTFSSGAASNPMPEPEPGATKIAPIAMYAHPGVTTSPVLPQLGLSVTGGFVYRGTAIPALQGKYVFGDYGSTSGASDGRLMGLEETAPNSGVFTLTQAVPLLGLANPIVGQRILCLGEDQNGEIYIGMKTKGGVLELDNGLPSGGIYKIMPVDTTTANLQPTKDNTIFSEDGSLSDGRGYLYAGRTGVNSPTSDLRRALLAFNVAVIPGDAQIQSAQLQLRTGKVGPNGAGKTLTLQRLNETWGEGTSQNLNGGSGAPATTSDATWTQRFFNTSPWSTAGGTFQTTVSSSTLAAAGLITFPSTVQMIADVQGWISSPATNAGWIVRSDELNDGTACQFDSRQLGTTIPHLTVVYDLGPQPTPFENWLAAYYPANLTGQFVDPNGDDDGDGIQNQIEYAYGLNPLSRDATSDFTATTAPAADDATDFVVSFRRDTNASDLTYQLQISPNLTSWTTIALCSGFNSASGENGGEIVSEDGLIDAVNLVVVRVTLPAGSNTRQFVRLQVDRQ
;
A
#
# COMPACT_ATOMS: atom_id res chain seq x y z
N MET A 1 -15.46 33.22 -34.56
CA MET A 1 -15.39 34.64 -34.17
C MET A 1 -15.90 34.75 -32.74
N ILE A 2 -14.99 34.93 -31.78
CA ILE A 2 -15.32 34.97 -30.34
C ILE A 2 -14.84 36.32 -29.81
N CYS A 3 -15.76 37.11 -29.26
CA CYS A 3 -15.46 38.33 -28.50
C CYS A 3 -15.27 37.96 -27.00
N PRO A 4 -14.46 38.71 -26.22
CA PRO A 4 -14.13 38.37 -24.84
C PRO A 4 -15.23 38.81 -23.86
N PRO A 5 -15.34 38.20 -22.66
CA PRO A 5 -16.40 38.51 -21.71
C PRO A 5 -16.05 39.73 -20.84
N ASN A 6 -17.05 40.57 -20.60
CA ASN A 6 -17.00 41.71 -19.68
C ASN A 6 -17.54 41.25 -18.30
N PRO A 7 -16.93 41.63 -17.17
CA PRO A 7 -17.35 41.17 -15.85
C PRO A 7 -18.31 42.17 -15.23
N THR A 8 -19.50 41.72 -14.80
CA THR A 8 -20.26 42.22 -13.63
C THR A 8 -21.74 41.83 -13.77
N ARG A 9 -22.19 40.79 -13.05
CA ARG A 9 -23.51 40.76 -12.37
C ARG A 9 -23.45 39.73 -11.23
N PHE A 10 -23.45 40.21 -10.01
CA PHE A 10 -23.69 39.43 -8.80
C PHE A 10 -25.16 38.97 -8.78
N PHE A 11 -25.39 37.67 -8.71
CA PHE A 11 -26.65 37.11 -8.20
C PHE A 11 -26.34 36.30 -6.94
N LEU A 12 -27.05 36.65 -5.86
CA LEU A 12 -27.01 35.98 -4.57
C LEU A 12 -27.66 34.59 -4.72
N ALA A 13 -26.85 33.54 -4.90
CA ALA A 13 -27.28 32.17 -4.69
C ALA A 13 -26.82 31.75 -3.28
N LEU A 14 -27.78 31.37 -2.44
CA LEU A 14 -27.53 30.80 -1.12
C LEU A 14 -26.90 29.40 -1.31
N ALA A 15 -25.59 29.37 -1.51
CA ALA A 15 -24.81 28.14 -1.53
C ALA A 15 -24.63 27.66 -0.09
N LEU A 16 -25.02 26.41 0.19
CA LEU A 16 -24.41 25.64 1.26
C LEU A 16 -22.91 25.58 0.95
N MET A 17 -22.15 26.50 1.53
CA MET A 17 -20.69 26.42 1.55
C MET A 17 -20.34 25.28 2.51
N VAL A 18 -20.12 24.08 1.97
CA VAL A 18 -19.22 23.13 2.62
C VAL A 18 -17.84 23.75 2.48
N SER A 19 -17.49 24.64 3.40
CA SER A 19 -16.12 25.09 3.59
C SER A 19 -15.34 23.90 4.16
N GLY A 20 -14.97 22.97 3.29
CA GLY A 20 -13.91 22.02 3.59
C GLY A 20 -12.63 22.83 3.70
N ALA A 21 -12.19 23.09 4.92
CA ALA A 21 -10.79 23.40 5.15
C ALA A 21 -10.01 22.18 4.61
N PHE A 22 -9.29 22.39 3.51
CA PHE A 22 -8.40 21.40 2.92
C PHE A 22 -7.37 20.98 3.98
N GLY A 23 -7.60 19.84 4.64
CA GLY A 23 -6.79 19.33 5.74
C GLY A 23 -5.50 18.70 5.25
N ALA A 24 -4.48 18.60 6.12
CA ALA A 24 -3.27 17.83 5.85
C ALA A 24 -3.59 16.39 5.42
N PHE A 25 -2.71 15.76 4.64
CA PHE A 25 -2.85 14.34 4.30
C PHE A 25 -2.94 13.51 5.60
N PRO A 26 -3.86 12.54 5.67
CA PRO A 26 -4.00 11.68 6.86
C PRO A 26 -2.81 10.73 7.00
N SER A 27 -2.63 10.18 8.21
CA SER A 27 -1.80 8.97 8.37
C SER A 27 -2.41 7.83 7.55
N LEU A 28 -1.55 7.11 6.83
CA LEU A 28 -1.93 6.00 5.97
C LEU A 28 -1.14 4.74 6.35
N ALA A 29 -1.74 3.59 6.08
CA ALA A 29 -1.11 2.29 6.20
C ALA A 29 -1.20 1.53 4.87
N LEU A 30 -0.31 0.57 4.67
CA LEU A 30 -0.34 -0.35 3.54
C LEU A 30 -0.61 -1.77 4.00
N LYS A 31 -1.74 -2.31 3.57
CA LYS A 31 -2.09 -3.69 3.86
C LYS A 31 -1.60 -4.60 2.72
N PRO A 32 -0.73 -5.58 2.98
CA PRO A 32 -0.39 -6.60 1.99
C PRO A 32 -1.64 -7.36 1.56
N VAL A 33 -1.79 -7.57 0.26
CA VAL A 33 -2.90 -8.35 -0.33
C VAL A 33 -2.34 -9.63 -0.93
N VAL A 34 -1.34 -9.50 -1.80
CA VAL A 34 -0.62 -10.65 -2.39
C VAL A 34 0.86 -10.39 -2.35
N LEU A 35 1.64 -11.36 -1.85
CA LEU A 35 3.09 -11.32 -1.77
C LEU A 35 3.67 -12.63 -2.33
N GLY A 36 4.87 -12.58 -2.90
CA GLY A 36 5.61 -13.79 -3.25
C GLY A 36 5.07 -14.55 -4.47
N GLN A 37 4.12 -13.97 -5.22
CA GLN A 37 3.44 -14.64 -6.34
C GLN A 37 3.55 -13.87 -7.67
N ILE A 38 3.85 -12.58 -7.60
CA ILE A 38 3.98 -11.70 -8.76
C ILE A 38 5.45 -11.32 -8.92
N HIS A 39 5.99 -11.39 -10.13
CA HIS A 39 7.36 -10.97 -10.39
C HIS A 39 7.49 -9.45 -10.40
N ALA A 40 6.75 -8.76 -11.28
CA ALA A 40 6.79 -7.31 -11.42
C ALA A 40 5.42 -6.77 -11.84
N PRO A 41 4.59 -6.29 -10.88
CA PRO A 41 3.29 -5.74 -11.19
C PRO A 41 3.42 -4.44 -12.01
N THR A 42 2.95 -4.45 -13.25
CA THR A 42 2.97 -3.27 -14.12
C THR A 42 1.66 -2.50 -14.04
N ASN A 43 0.51 -3.16 -13.91
CA ASN A 43 -0.78 -2.48 -13.90
C ASN A 43 -1.79 -3.20 -13.02
N ILE A 44 -2.69 -2.46 -12.39
CA ILE A 44 -3.76 -2.96 -11.52
C ILE A 44 -5.05 -2.25 -11.93
N VAL A 45 -6.07 -2.99 -12.32
CA VAL A 45 -7.35 -2.42 -12.77
C VAL A 45 -8.54 -3.26 -12.29
N SER A 46 -9.70 -2.62 -12.17
CA SER A 46 -10.98 -3.33 -12.05
C SER A 46 -11.71 -3.38 -13.38
N SER A 47 -12.45 -4.45 -13.63
CA SER A 47 -13.38 -4.56 -14.77
C SER A 47 -14.66 -3.73 -14.58
N ASN A 48 -14.91 -3.19 -13.38
CA ASN A 48 -16.11 -2.41 -13.02
C ASN A 48 -17.43 -3.12 -13.36
N ASP A 49 -17.44 -4.46 -13.30
CA ASP A 49 -18.60 -5.33 -13.57
C ASP A 49 -19.40 -5.69 -12.30
N GLY A 50 -19.03 -5.13 -11.15
CA GLY A 50 -19.66 -5.37 -9.86
C GLY A 50 -19.08 -6.56 -9.09
N THR A 51 -18.19 -7.37 -9.67
CA THR A 51 -17.69 -8.59 -9.02
C THR A 51 -16.65 -8.33 -7.93
N GLY A 52 -16.09 -7.11 -7.87
CA GLY A 52 -15.00 -6.75 -6.95
C GLY A 52 -13.65 -7.37 -7.32
N ARG A 53 -13.49 -7.85 -8.57
CA ARG A 53 -12.21 -8.39 -9.05
C ARG A 53 -11.23 -7.28 -9.37
N LEU A 54 -9.97 -7.52 -9.04
CA LEU A 54 -8.82 -6.76 -9.50
C LEU A 54 -8.02 -7.63 -10.47
N PHE A 55 -7.57 -7.04 -11.56
CA PHE A 55 -6.72 -7.68 -12.55
C PHE A 55 -5.34 -7.04 -12.49
N VAL A 56 -4.32 -7.87 -12.37
CA VAL A 56 -2.94 -7.42 -12.18
C VAL A 56 -2.08 -7.94 -13.32
N CYS A 57 -1.50 -7.02 -14.09
CA CYS A 57 -0.48 -7.37 -15.08
C CYS A 57 0.84 -7.65 -14.38
N ASP A 58 1.43 -8.80 -14.70
CA ASP A 58 2.80 -9.13 -14.38
C ASP A 58 3.67 -8.97 -15.65
N GLN A 59 4.79 -8.26 -15.51
CA GLN A 59 5.62 -7.84 -16.64
C GLN A 59 6.05 -8.98 -17.56
N LEU A 60 6.21 -10.20 -17.02
CA LEU A 60 6.60 -11.38 -17.81
C LEU A 60 5.57 -11.83 -18.86
N GLY A 61 4.34 -11.32 -18.80
CA GLY A 61 3.29 -11.62 -19.78
C GLY A 61 2.03 -12.27 -19.21
N LYS A 62 1.80 -12.20 -17.90
CA LYS A 62 0.62 -12.83 -17.26
C LYS A 62 -0.31 -11.78 -16.66
N ILE A 63 -1.60 -12.05 -16.68
CA ILE A 63 -2.61 -11.26 -15.96
C ILE A 63 -3.23 -12.17 -14.91
N TYR A 64 -3.18 -11.75 -13.64
CA TYR A 64 -3.76 -12.48 -12.52
C TYR A 64 -5.02 -11.79 -12.02
N ILE A 65 -5.94 -12.56 -11.44
CA ILE A 65 -7.13 -12.02 -10.75
C ILE A 65 -6.84 -12.04 -9.25
N ILE A 66 -7.16 -10.93 -8.59
CA ILE A 66 -7.27 -10.86 -7.14
C ILE A 66 -8.75 -10.67 -6.80
N GLN A 67 -9.29 -11.56 -5.96
CA GLN A 67 -10.67 -11.52 -5.50
C GLN A 67 -10.72 -11.93 -4.03
N GLY A 68 -11.50 -11.22 -3.21
CA GLY A 68 -11.60 -11.52 -1.78
C GLY A 68 -10.28 -11.37 -1.00
N GLY A 69 -9.31 -10.61 -1.53
CA GLY A 69 -7.98 -10.45 -0.94
C GLY A 69 -6.98 -11.55 -1.33
N MET A 70 -7.34 -12.46 -2.23
CA MET A 70 -6.50 -13.59 -2.65
C MET A 70 -6.29 -13.58 -4.16
N MET A 71 -5.16 -14.10 -4.62
CA MET A 71 -4.90 -14.31 -6.05
C MET A 71 -5.54 -15.63 -6.51
N ILE A 72 -6.17 -15.64 -7.68
CA ILE A 72 -6.60 -16.87 -8.34
C ILE A 72 -5.38 -17.50 -9.02
N PRO A 73 -5.06 -18.80 -8.79
CA PRO A 73 -3.85 -19.44 -9.31
C PRO A 73 -3.77 -19.45 -10.84
N THR A 74 -4.91 -19.72 -11.50
CA THR A 74 -4.99 -19.69 -12.95
C THR A 74 -4.93 -18.24 -13.44
N PRO A 75 -3.96 -17.88 -14.30
CA PRO A 75 -3.91 -16.54 -14.87
C PRO A 75 -5.14 -16.31 -15.76
N PHE A 76 -5.69 -15.10 -15.69
CA PHE A 76 -6.73 -14.64 -16.58
C PHE A 76 -6.28 -14.64 -18.04
N LEU A 77 -5.03 -14.26 -18.31
CA LEU A 77 -4.41 -14.30 -19.63
C LEU A 77 -2.92 -14.63 -19.48
N ASN A 78 -2.39 -15.47 -20.37
CA ASN A 78 -0.97 -15.80 -20.45
C ASN A 78 -0.44 -15.54 -21.86
N LEU A 79 0.44 -14.56 -22.00
CA LEU A 79 1.14 -14.18 -23.23
C LEU A 79 2.67 -14.30 -23.07
N ALA A 80 3.13 -14.96 -22.00
CA ALA A 80 4.55 -15.05 -21.68
C ALA A 80 5.33 -15.80 -22.78
N SER A 81 6.56 -15.35 -23.06
CA SER A 81 7.46 -16.06 -23.98
C SER A 81 7.81 -17.44 -23.43
N THR A 82 8.20 -18.39 -24.28
CA THR A 82 8.68 -19.72 -23.83
C THR A 82 9.83 -19.67 -22.84
N ALA A 83 10.70 -18.66 -22.93
CA ALA A 83 11.81 -18.51 -21.99
C ALA A 83 11.35 -18.06 -20.59
N ASN A 84 10.17 -17.44 -20.49
CA ASN A 84 9.58 -16.96 -19.26
C ASN A 84 8.39 -17.83 -18.78
N ALA A 85 7.85 -18.71 -19.64
CA ALA A 85 6.67 -19.52 -19.37
C ALA A 85 7.01 -20.79 -18.58
N ALA A 86 5.99 -21.36 -17.92
CA ALA A 86 6.06 -22.72 -17.40
C ALA A 86 6.14 -23.72 -18.59
N PRO A 87 6.72 -24.93 -18.39
CA PRO A 87 7.00 -25.87 -19.49
C PRO A 87 5.78 -26.36 -20.29
N ASP A 88 4.56 -26.05 -19.85
CA ASP A 88 3.26 -26.52 -20.34
C ASP A 88 2.42 -25.46 -21.09
N ASP A 89 2.80 -24.18 -21.09
CA ASP A 89 1.91 -23.07 -21.53
C ASP A 89 2.08 -22.60 -22.99
N GLY A 90 3.01 -23.17 -23.77
CA GLY A 90 3.29 -22.74 -25.15
C GLY A 90 3.88 -21.31 -25.29
N PRO A 91 4.48 -20.93 -26.44
CA PRO A 91 5.09 -19.60 -26.59
C PRO A 91 4.04 -18.51 -26.82
N GLY A 92 3.92 -17.58 -25.88
CA GLY A 92 3.27 -16.30 -26.11
C GLY A 92 4.16 -15.32 -26.92
N PRO A 93 3.56 -14.25 -27.47
CA PRO A 93 4.23 -13.34 -28.40
C PRO A 93 5.16 -12.32 -27.72
N ILE A 94 5.13 -12.21 -26.39
CA ILE A 94 5.85 -11.16 -25.66
C ILE A 94 7.36 -11.42 -25.69
N VAL A 95 8.16 -10.36 -25.69
CA VAL A 95 9.62 -10.46 -25.60
C VAL A 95 10.05 -11.07 -24.27
N SER A 96 11.09 -11.91 -24.28
CA SER A 96 11.65 -12.44 -23.03
C SER A 96 12.18 -11.34 -22.12
N VAL A 97 11.95 -11.49 -20.81
CA VAL A 97 12.48 -10.60 -19.77
C VAL A 97 13.49 -11.38 -18.94
N ASN A 98 14.35 -10.69 -18.18
CA ASN A 98 15.45 -11.33 -17.48
C ASN A 98 15.53 -10.86 -16.02
N THR A 99 16.56 -11.29 -15.31
CA THR A 99 16.85 -10.88 -13.93
C THR A 99 17.41 -9.46 -13.83
N GLY A 100 17.55 -8.74 -14.93
CA GLY A 100 17.94 -7.34 -14.97
C GLY A 100 16.75 -6.39 -15.13
N TYR A 101 17.05 -5.09 -15.09
CA TYR A 101 16.09 -4.04 -15.41
C TYR A 101 15.66 -4.09 -16.88
N ASN A 102 14.37 -3.91 -17.13
CA ASN A 102 13.77 -3.89 -18.47
C ASN A 102 12.42 -3.16 -18.36
N GLU A 103 12.03 -2.36 -19.35
CA GLU A 103 10.69 -1.75 -19.41
C GLU A 103 9.77 -2.41 -20.44
N ARG A 104 10.28 -3.39 -21.19
CA ARG A 104 9.47 -4.21 -22.11
C ARG A 104 8.73 -5.28 -21.35
N GLY A 105 7.72 -5.88 -21.98
CA GLY A 105 6.90 -6.94 -21.39
C GLY A 105 5.41 -6.65 -21.60
N LEU A 106 4.57 -7.13 -20.68
CA LEU A 106 3.17 -6.74 -20.57
C LEU A 106 3.04 -5.50 -19.69
N LEU A 107 2.50 -4.41 -20.25
CA LEU A 107 2.60 -3.07 -19.64
C LEU A 107 1.27 -2.46 -19.26
N GLY A 108 0.17 -2.72 -19.97
CA GLY A 108 -1.11 -2.08 -19.66
C GLY A 108 -2.31 -2.97 -19.95
N LEU A 109 -3.40 -2.71 -19.23
CA LEU A 109 -4.67 -3.38 -19.34
C LEU A 109 -5.80 -2.36 -19.18
N ALA A 110 -6.83 -2.45 -20.04
CA ALA A 110 -8.06 -1.69 -19.88
C ALA A 110 -9.27 -2.54 -20.27
N PHE A 111 -10.31 -2.53 -19.45
CA PHE A 111 -11.60 -3.12 -19.81
C PHE A 111 -12.45 -2.07 -20.54
N HIS A 112 -13.22 -2.51 -21.54
CA HIS A 112 -14.15 -1.63 -22.22
C HIS A 112 -15.21 -1.07 -21.24
N PRO A 113 -15.66 0.19 -21.32
CA PRO A 113 -16.68 0.73 -20.40
C PRO A 113 -18.01 -0.04 -20.40
N GLY A 114 -18.34 -0.64 -21.54
CA GLY A 114 -19.47 -1.55 -21.70
C GLY A 114 -19.15 -3.05 -21.53
N PHE A 115 -18.03 -3.40 -20.89
CA PHE A 115 -17.56 -4.78 -20.72
C PHE A 115 -18.63 -5.71 -20.12
N ALA A 116 -19.37 -5.22 -19.11
CA ALA A 116 -20.40 -6.00 -18.41
C ALA A 116 -21.80 -5.91 -19.03
N ASN A 117 -22.00 -5.10 -20.08
CA ASN A 117 -23.32 -4.86 -20.67
C ASN A 117 -23.50 -5.69 -21.96
N PRO A 118 -24.37 -6.72 -21.99
CA PRO A 118 -24.59 -7.55 -23.18
C PRO A 118 -25.07 -6.80 -24.43
N ALA A 119 -25.67 -5.62 -24.25
CA ALA A 119 -26.11 -4.77 -25.38
C ALA A 119 -24.99 -3.86 -25.92
N SER A 120 -23.84 -3.78 -25.25
CA SER A 120 -22.71 -2.96 -25.67
C SER A 120 -21.88 -3.69 -26.74
N PRO A 121 -21.41 -2.99 -27.80
CA PRO A 121 -20.46 -3.58 -28.75
C PRO A 121 -19.15 -4.03 -28.11
N GLY A 122 -18.78 -3.41 -26.97
CA GLY A 122 -17.61 -3.81 -26.19
C GLY A 122 -17.87 -4.86 -25.10
N TYR A 123 -19.00 -5.56 -25.16
CA TYR A 123 -19.31 -6.63 -24.22
C TYR A 123 -18.20 -7.70 -24.18
N ARG A 124 -17.72 -8.03 -22.98
CA ARG A 124 -16.60 -8.94 -22.70
C ARG A 124 -15.24 -8.57 -23.31
N ARG A 125 -15.08 -7.34 -23.83
CA ARG A 125 -13.83 -6.90 -24.46
C ARG A 125 -12.90 -6.18 -23.50
N PHE A 126 -11.61 -6.50 -23.61
CA PHE A 126 -10.54 -5.82 -22.91
C PHE A 126 -9.33 -5.64 -23.82
N TYR A 127 -8.42 -4.77 -23.44
CA TYR A 127 -7.30 -4.33 -24.26
C TYR A 127 -6.01 -4.40 -23.47
N VAL A 128 -4.94 -4.82 -24.12
CA VAL A 128 -3.61 -4.95 -23.53
C VAL A 128 -2.56 -4.20 -24.34
N ASN A 129 -1.54 -3.68 -23.66
CA ASN A 129 -0.33 -3.16 -24.27
C ASN A 129 0.84 -4.07 -23.90
N TYR A 130 1.50 -4.64 -24.90
CA TYR A 130 2.69 -5.47 -24.69
C TYR A 130 3.78 -5.19 -25.74
N VAL A 131 5.00 -5.62 -25.45
CA VAL A 131 6.14 -5.53 -26.37
C VAL A 131 6.51 -6.91 -26.89
N LYS A 132 6.60 -7.06 -28.22
CA LYS A 132 7.12 -8.26 -28.88
C LYS A 132 8.46 -8.01 -29.58
N SER A 133 9.13 -9.09 -29.98
CA SER A 133 10.28 -9.01 -30.87
C SER A 133 9.87 -8.51 -32.27
N TYR A 134 10.74 -7.71 -32.88
CA TYR A 134 10.58 -7.23 -34.25
C TYR A 134 10.74 -8.36 -35.27
N GLU A 135 9.87 -8.39 -36.27
CA GLU A 135 9.86 -9.33 -37.38
C GLU A 135 9.84 -8.59 -38.73
N ALA A 136 10.92 -8.72 -39.49
CA ALA A 136 11.08 -8.02 -40.76
C ALA A 136 10.03 -8.48 -41.80
N GLY A 137 9.39 -7.52 -42.46
CA GLY A 137 8.35 -7.78 -43.46
C GLY A 137 6.95 -8.06 -42.89
N ILE A 138 6.82 -8.14 -41.56
CA ILE A 138 5.55 -8.26 -40.84
C ILE A 138 5.25 -6.99 -40.06
N ASP A 139 6.23 -6.51 -39.28
CA ASP A 139 6.07 -5.33 -38.44
C ASP A 139 6.34 -4.03 -39.19
N PRO A 140 5.85 -2.87 -38.69
CA PRO A 140 6.17 -1.56 -39.26
C PRO A 140 7.67 -1.32 -39.29
N ASP A 141 8.17 -0.74 -40.40
CA ASP A 141 9.57 -0.35 -40.50
C ASP A 141 9.98 0.55 -39.32
N PRO A 142 11.24 0.44 -38.87
CA PRO A 142 11.72 1.34 -37.86
C PRO A 142 11.64 2.78 -38.37
N PRO A 143 11.46 3.76 -37.48
CA PRO A 143 11.09 5.10 -37.91
C PRO A 143 12.10 5.78 -38.86
N GLN A 144 13.40 5.47 -38.76
CA GLN A 144 14.42 5.82 -39.74
C GLN A 144 15.12 4.56 -40.29
N ALA A 145 15.54 4.63 -41.54
CA ALA A 145 16.28 3.54 -42.18
C ALA A 145 17.60 3.26 -41.43
N GLY A 146 17.77 2.02 -40.95
CA GLY A 146 18.95 1.60 -40.19
C GLY A 146 18.85 1.83 -38.68
N ASP A 147 17.72 2.34 -38.18
CA ASP A 147 17.47 2.40 -36.75
C ASP A 147 17.44 1.00 -36.11
N PRO A 148 17.86 0.88 -34.84
CA PRO A 148 17.84 -0.40 -34.13
C PRO A 148 16.42 -0.90 -33.92
N THR A 149 16.23 -2.21 -34.08
CA THR A 149 14.96 -2.90 -33.84
C THR A 149 14.96 -3.73 -32.56
N GLY A 150 16.06 -3.71 -31.79
CA GLY A 150 16.23 -4.46 -30.55
C GLY A 150 15.31 -4.01 -29.41
N GLY A 151 14.74 -2.80 -29.50
CA GLY A 151 13.69 -2.33 -28.59
C GLY A 151 12.37 -3.09 -28.75
N GLY A 152 12.15 -3.73 -29.91
CA GLY A 152 10.94 -4.51 -30.20
C GLY A 152 9.82 -3.67 -30.81
N VAL A 153 8.59 -4.17 -30.70
CA VAL A 153 7.39 -3.54 -31.24
C VAL A 153 6.35 -3.47 -30.13
N THR A 154 5.87 -2.26 -29.83
CA THR A 154 4.70 -2.09 -28.98
C THR A 154 3.47 -2.50 -29.76
N VAL A 155 2.62 -3.33 -29.15
CA VAL A 155 1.34 -3.79 -29.68
C VAL A 155 0.24 -3.42 -28.70
N VAL A 156 -0.78 -2.75 -29.19
CA VAL A 156 -2.08 -2.58 -28.51
C VAL A 156 -3.05 -3.56 -29.15
N ALA A 157 -3.59 -4.49 -28.36
CA ALA A 157 -4.45 -5.55 -28.84
C ALA A 157 -5.75 -5.65 -28.02
N GLU A 158 -6.83 -6.02 -28.70
CA GLU A 158 -8.10 -6.40 -28.09
C GLU A 158 -8.15 -7.92 -27.88
N PHE A 159 -8.79 -8.33 -26.78
CA PHE A 159 -9.15 -9.71 -26.47
C PHE A 159 -10.59 -9.77 -25.94
N GLN A 160 -11.15 -10.99 -25.95
CA GLN A 160 -12.44 -11.30 -25.35
C GLN A 160 -12.28 -12.29 -24.19
N VAL A 161 -13.15 -12.15 -23.19
CA VAL A 161 -13.30 -13.15 -22.11
C VAL A 161 -14.16 -14.31 -22.59
N PHE A 162 -13.91 -15.55 -22.13
CA PHE A 162 -14.79 -16.68 -22.44
C PHE A 162 -16.19 -16.46 -21.89
N ALA A 163 -17.22 -16.84 -22.66
CA ALA A 163 -18.61 -16.73 -22.22
C ALA A 163 -18.91 -17.67 -21.04
N ALA A 164 -18.30 -18.86 -21.05
CA ALA A 164 -18.51 -19.91 -20.07
C ALA A 164 -17.69 -19.73 -18.79
N ASN A 165 -16.61 -18.94 -18.84
CA ASN A 165 -15.75 -18.68 -17.69
C ASN A 165 -15.27 -17.21 -17.69
N PRO A 166 -15.87 -16.35 -16.86
CA PRO A 166 -15.52 -14.93 -16.81
C PRO A 166 -14.13 -14.67 -16.22
N ASN A 167 -13.46 -15.67 -15.64
CA ASN A 167 -12.12 -15.57 -15.06
C ASN A 167 -11.01 -15.96 -16.05
N VAL A 168 -11.33 -16.29 -17.30
CA VAL A 168 -10.35 -16.70 -18.31
C VAL A 168 -10.58 -15.96 -19.63
N ALA A 169 -9.52 -15.37 -20.17
CA ALA A 169 -9.51 -14.75 -21.49
C ALA A 169 -9.33 -15.79 -22.61
N ASP A 170 -9.99 -15.56 -23.74
CA ASP A 170 -9.74 -16.31 -24.96
C ASP A 170 -8.54 -15.72 -25.69
N GLN A 171 -7.36 -16.33 -25.52
CA GLN A 171 -6.14 -15.89 -26.20
C GLN A 171 -6.25 -15.92 -27.72
N ALA A 172 -7.06 -16.82 -28.30
CA ALA A 172 -7.23 -16.93 -29.75
C ALA A 172 -8.06 -15.77 -30.33
N SER A 173 -8.72 -14.99 -29.48
CA SER A 173 -9.51 -13.82 -29.88
C SER A 173 -8.69 -12.56 -30.19
N GLU A 174 -7.35 -12.62 -30.11
CA GLU A 174 -6.47 -11.46 -30.32
C GLU A 174 -6.80 -10.70 -31.61
N ARG A 175 -7.13 -9.41 -31.48
CA ARG A 175 -7.14 -8.45 -32.59
C ARG A 175 -6.14 -7.34 -32.31
N ARG A 176 -5.04 -7.31 -33.08
CA ARG A 176 -4.04 -6.23 -33.00
C ARG A 176 -4.61 -4.95 -33.61
N LEU A 177 -4.65 -3.89 -32.80
CA LEU A 177 -5.18 -2.60 -33.17
C LEU A 177 -4.08 -1.68 -33.70
N LEU A 178 -3.09 -1.41 -32.86
CA LEU A 178 -2.00 -0.48 -33.15
C LEU A 178 -0.66 -1.16 -32.88
N ALA A 179 0.29 -0.99 -33.81
CA ALA A 179 1.65 -1.46 -33.63
C ALA A 179 2.65 -0.40 -34.10
N PHE A 180 3.74 -0.23 -33.36
CA PHE A 180 4.84 0.65 -33.75
C PHE A 180 6.17 0.21 -33.13
N THR A 181 7.25 0.44 -33.85
CA THR A 181 8.60 0.01 -33.48
C THR A 181 9.18 0.88 -32.38
N GLN A 182 9.76 0.22 -31.37
CA GLN A 182 10.47 0.82 -30.26
C GLN A 182 11.97 0.83 -30.57
N PRO A 183 12.64 1.98 -30.56
CA PRO A 183 14.06 2.03 -30.90
C PRO A 183 14.94 1.48 -29.77
N GLN A 184 14.52 1.63 -28.51
CA GLN A 184 15.26 1.14 -27.33
C GLN A 184 14.36 0.28 -26.43
N THR A 185 14.98 -0.34 -25.42
CA THR A 185 14.31 -1.24 -24.47
C THR A 185 13.72 -0.52 -23.24
N ASN A 186 13.73 0.81 -23.26
CA ASN A 186 13.23 1.69 -22.20
C ASN A 186 12.37 2.81 -22.80
N HIS A 187 11.65 3.51 -21.93
CA HIS A 187 10.56 4.45 -22.24
C HIS A 187 9.51 3.87 -23.19
N ASN A 188 9.04 2.67 -22.85
CA ASN A 188 8.00 2.01 -23.64
C ASN A 188 6.59 2.59 -23.36
N GLY A 189 6.40 3.32 -22.25
CA GLY A 189 5.10 3.79 -21.79
C GLY A 189 4.19 2.61 -21.44
N GLY A 190 2.99 2.59 -22.03
CA GLY A 190 2.15 1.39 -22.04
C GLY A 190 0.86 1.47 -21.24
N GLN A 191 0.55 2.60 -20.61
CA GLN A 191 -0.76 2.78 -19.96
C GLN A 191 -1.88 2.75 -21.01
N LEU A 192 -2.95 2.03 -20.66
CA LEU A 192 -4.21 2.01 -21.38
C LEU A 192 -5.33 2.46 -20.44
N LEU A 193 -6.20 3.35 -20.90
CA LEU A 193 -7.37 3.76 -20.13
C LEU A 193 -8.46 4.26 -21.05
N PHE A 194 -9.70 3.86 -20.78
CA PHE A 194 -10.85 4.52 -21.42
C PHE A 194 -11.15 5.84 -20.73
N GLY A 195 -11.28 6.88 -21.54
CA GLY A 195 -11.72 8.19 -21.08
C GLY A 195 -13.23 8.25 -20.86
N PRO A 196 -13.72 9.33 -20.22
CA PRO A 196 -15.14 9.56 -19.99
C PRO A 196 -15.93 9.78 -21.29
N ASP A 197 -15.23 9.98 -22.40
CA ASP A 197 -15.75 10.10 -23.75
C ASP A 197 -15.88 8.75 -24.49
N GLY A 198 -15.48 7.64 -23.86
CA GLY A 198 -15.61 6.29 -24.40
C GLY A 198 -14.48 5.85 -25.34
N TYR A 199 -13.45 6.68 -25.53
CA TYR A 199 -12.30 6.33 -26.39
C TYR A 199 -11.14 5.75 -25.58
N LEU A 200 -10.28 4.97 -26.25
CA LEU A 200 -9.10 4.36 -25.64
C LEU A 200 -7.91 5.32 -25.74
N TYR A 201 -7.36 5.70 -24.58
CA TYR A 201 -6.15 6.50 -24.45
C TYR A 201 -4.93 5.60 -24.24
N ILE A 202 -3.83 5.91 -24.92
CA ILE A 202 -2.61 5.09 -24.94
C ILE A 202 -1.39 5.97 -24.66
N GLY A 203 -0.62 5.65 -23.62
CA GLY A 203 0.62 6.36 -23.29
C GLY A 203 1.82 5.74 -23.99
N THR A 204 2.64 6.56 -24.65
CA THR A 204 3.84 6.10 -25.35
C THR A 204 5.02 6.98 -24.96
N GLY A 205 6.11 6.35 -24.49
CA GLY A 205 7.36 7.08 -24.26
C GLY A 205 8.05 7.45 -25.57
N ASP A 206 9.07 8.30 -25.48
CA ASP A 206 9.83 8.83 -26.62
C ASP A 206 10.65 7.77 -27.38
N GLY A 207 10.71 6.55 -26.85
CA GLY A 207 11.43 5.42 -27.42
C GLY A 207 12.77 5.16 -26.74
N GLY A 208 13.10 5.89 -25.68
CA GLY A 208 14.20 5.56 -24.79
C GLY A 208 15.53 6.19 -25.18
N GLY A 209 16.60 5.69 -24.55
CA GLY A 209 17.89 6.35 -24.60
C GLY A 209 17.85 7.73 -23.93
N SER A 210 18.86 8.55 -24.22
CA SER A 210 18.99 9.87 -23.60
C SER A 210 18.57 10.97 -24.55
N ASN A 211 17.95 12.00 -23.98
CA ASN A 211 17.72 13.28 -24.61
C ASN A 211 16.87 13.25 -25.88
N ASP A 212 16.17 12.18 -26.27
CA ASP A 212 15.37 12.14 -27.51
C ASP A 212 16.16 12.53 -28.79
N ASN A 213 17.43 12.12 -28.89
CA ASN A 213 18.30 12.42 -30.04
C ASN A 213 19.23 11.27 -30.48
N GLY A 214 19.06 10.08 -29.89
CA GLY A 214 19.80 8.88 -30.25
C GLY A 214 19.30 8.23 -31.56
N LEU A 215 19.89 7.08 -31.92
CA LEU A 215 19.33 6.23 -32.99
C LEU A 215 17.87 5.89 -32.67
N GLY A 216 16.97 5.95 -33.66
CA GLY A 216 15.52 5.86 -33.45
C GLY A 216 14.78 7.19 -33.40
N HIS A 217 15.50 8.30 -33.16
CA HIS A 217 14.90 9.60 -32.84
C HIS A 217 15.17 10.62 -33.95
N THR A 218 14.19 11.47 -34.24
CA THR A 218 14.32 12.53 -35.26
C THR A 218 15.09 13.76 -34.79
N GLY A 219 15.83 13.66 -33.68
CA GLY A 219 16.62 14.77 -33.09
C GLY A 219 18.11 14.74 -33.40
N ARG A 220 18.60 13.84 -34.28
CA ARG A 220 20.04 13.56 -34.48
C ARG A 220 20.76 14.65 -35.29
N GLU A 221 21.87 15.18 -34.76
CA GLU A 221 22.61 16.32 -35.35
C GLU A 221 23.30 16.07 -36.71
N VAL A 222 23.41 14.84 -37.23
CA VAL A 222 24.33 14.55 -38.36
C VAL A 222 23.72 13.73 -39.52
N SER A 223 22.44 13.35 -39.51
CA SER A 223 21.95 12.42 -40.56
C SER A 223 20.44 12.44 -40.87
N THR A 224 19.67 13.44 -40.44
CA THR A 224 18.20 13.49 -40.67
C THR A 224 17.73 14.82 -41.25
N THR A 225 16.56 14.80 -41.89
CA THR A 225 15.84 15.98 -42.43
C THR A 225 15.06 16.77 -41.37
N SER A 226 15.04 16.31 -40.12
CA SER A 226 14.36 16.90 -38.96
C SER A 226 15.29 16.87 -37.74
N ASN A 227 15.14 17.86 -36.85
CA ASN A 227 15.88 18.04 -35.60
C ASN A 227 14.96 18.07 -34.35
N LEU A 228 13.76 17.48 -34.47
CA LEU A 228 12.66 17.57 -33.50
C LEU A 228 12.87 16.69 -32.26
N GLY A 229 13.30 15.45 -32.46
CA GLY A 229 13.09 14.37 -31.49
C GLY A 229 11.70 13.75 -31.63
N ASN A 230 11.55 12.49 -31.25
CA ASN A 230 10.31 11.74 -31.36
C ASN A 230 9.15 12.41 -30.62
N ALA A 231 9.39 12.99 -29.44
CA ALA A 231 8.34 13.60 -28.64
C ALA A 231 7.69 14.83 -29.31
N GLN A 232 8.47 15.59 -30.08
CA GLN A 232 8.00 16.75 -30.84
C GLN A 232 7.60 16.40 -32.28
N ASP A 233 8.15 15.34 -32.83
CA ASP A 233 7.80 14.87 -34.16
C ASP A 233 6.43 14.20 -34.17
N LYS A 234 5.46 14.91 -34.76
CA LYS A 234 4.08 14.45 -34.89
C LYS A 234 3.86 13.44 -36.01
N THR A 235 4.90 13.12 -36.80
CA THR A 235 4.87 11.98 -37.73
C THR A 235 5.15 10.64 -37.01
N ARG A 236 5.48 10.70 -35.73
CA ARG A 236 5.81 9.57 -34.86
C ARG A 236 4.76 9.38 -33.77
N LEU A 237 4.58 8.13 -33.34
CA LEU A 237 3.68 7.74 -32.26
C LEU A 237 4.35 7.72 -30.88
N LEU A 238 5.61 8.12 -30.78
CA LEU A 238 6.44 8.07 -29.57
C LEU A 238 6.46 9.42 -28.84
N GLY A 239 6.45 9.42 -27.51
CA GLY A 239 6.42 10.61 -26.64
C GLY A 239 5.07 11.32 -26.68
N LYS A 240 3.98 10.55 -26.65
CA LYS A 240 2.60 11.00 -26.87
C LYS A 240 1.63 10.42 -25.85
N ILE A 241 0.48 11.08 -25.72
CA ILE A 241 -0.78 10.40 -25.43
C ILE A 241 -1.54 10.27 -26.74
N LEU A 242 -1.91 9.05 -27.10
CA LEU A 242 -2.74 8.74 -28.27
C LEU A 242 -4.19 8.51 -27.83
N ARG A 243 -5.14 8.66 -28.76
CA ARG A 243 -6.57 8.42 -28.55
C ARG A 243 -7.20 7.82 -29.79
N ILE A 244 -7.79 6.63 -29.66
CA ILE A 244 -8.41 5.88 -30.76
C ILE A 244 -9.81 5.39 -30.38
N ASP A 245 -10.63 5.06 -31.38
CA ASP A 245 -11.86 4.29 -31.21
C ASP A 245 -11.59 2.81 -31.53
N PRO A 246 -11.57 1.92 -30.52
CA PRO A 246 -11.26 0.51 -30.74
C PRO A 246 -12.45 -0.34 -31.22
N LEU A 247 -13.67 0.20 -31.16
CA LEU A 247 -14.90 -0.56 -31.42
C LEU A 247 -15.30 -0.59 -32.89
N ASP A 248 -14.67 0.22 -33.74
CA ASP A 248 -15.07 0.41 -35.13
C ASP A 248 -14.24 -0.45 -36.11
N PRO A 249 -14.80 -1.56 -36.63
CA PRO A 249 -14.22 -2.32 -37.73
C PRO A 249 -14.59 -1.82 -39.14
N ASP A 250 -15.35 -0.72 -39.32
CA ASP A 250 -15.85 -0.29 -40.64
C ASP A 250 -14.97 0.76 -41.37
N GLY A 251 -13.71 0.92 -40.96
CA GLY A 251 -12.72 1.62 -41.75
C GLY A 251 -12.39 0.82 -43.02
N ALA A 252 -12.95 1.21 -44.17
CA ALA A 252 -12.60 0.68 -45.50
C ALA A 252 -11.13 0.99 -45.94
N GLY A 253 -10.18 1.03 -45.01
CA GLY A 253 -8.75 1.29 -45.16
C GLY A 253 -7.88 0.26 -44.40
N PRO A 254 -6.57 0.49 -44.22
CA PRO A 254 -5.63 -0.51 -43.66
C PRO A 254 -5.62 -0.61 -42.12
N LEU A 255 -6.37 0.23 -41.39
CA LEU A 255 -6.39 0.26 -39.92
C LEU A 255 -7.53 -0.60 -39.37
N THR A 256 -7.31 -1.25 -38.22
CA THR A 256 -8.28 -2.12 -37.52
C THR A 256 -9.05 -1.40 -36.40
N TYR A 257 -8.99 -0.07 -36.40
CA TYR A 257 -9.61 0.87 -35.45
C TYR A 257 -9.88 2.20 -36.17
N SER A 258 -10.68 3.07 -35.55
CA SER A 258 -11.00 4.40 -36.09
C SER A 258 -10.35 5.55 -35.32
N ILE A 259 -10.19 6.69 -35.99
CA ILE A 259 -9.70 7.94 -35.41
C ILE A 259 -10.90 8.80 -34.97
N PRO A 260 -10.98 9.19 -33.68
CA PRO A 260 -12.01 10.12 -33.25
C PRO A 260 -11.90 11.45 -34.01
N ALA A 261 -12.99 11.89 -34.64
CA ALA A 261 -13.02 13.16 -35.40
C ALA A 261 -12.69 14.41 -34.54
N THR A 262 -12.73 14.26 -33.21
CA THR A 262 -12.37 15.29 -32.24
C THR A 262 -10.89 15.30 -31.85
N ASN A 263 -10.07 14.39 -32.40
CA ASN A 263 -8.63 14.45 -32.20
C ASN A 263 -8.05 15.73 -32.82
N PRO A 264 -7.07 16.36 -32.17
CA PRO A 264 -6.57 17.69 -32.52
C PRO A 264 -5.81 17.77 -33.84
N PHE A 265 -5.37 16.63 -34.39
CA PHE A 265 -4.52 16.58 -35.59
C PHE A 265 -5.14 15.85 -36.79
N VAL A 266 -6.45 15.56 -36.74
CA VAL A 266 -7.19 14.96 -37.86
C VAL A 266 -7.11 15.87 -39.10
N GLY A 267 -6.77 15.30 -40.25
CA GLY A 267 -6.78 16.01 -41.53
C GLY A 267 -5.66 17.04 -41.73
N VAL A 268 -4.69 17.13 -40.82
CA VAL A 268 -3.55 18.08 -40.93
C VAL A 268 -2.66 17.74 -42.13
N GLY A 269 -2.55 16.46 -42.51
CA GLY A 269 -1.71 16.00 -43.61
C GLY A 269 -0.22 15.96 -43.27
N GLY A 270 0.63 15.79 -44.29
CA GLY A 270 2.10 15.80 -44.11
C GLY A 270 2.66 14.61 -43.31
N GLY A 271 1.90 13.52 -43.16
CA GLY A 271 2.30 12.35 -42.38
C GLY A 271 2.10 12.50 -40.86
N VAL A 272 1.49 13.59 -40.40
CA VAL A 272 1.08 13.76 -39.00
C VAL A 272 0.14 12.63 -38.60
N LYS A 273 0.42 12.02 -37.45
CA LYS A 273 -0.37 10.93 -36.88
C LYS A 273 -1.63 11.49 -36.22
N GLU A 274 -2.78 11.08 -36.76
CA GLU A 274 -4.10 11.57 -36.32
C GLU A 274 -4.54 10.93 -34.99
N GLU A 275 -3.85 9.87 -34.57
CA GLU A 275 -3.97 9.20 -33.28
C GLU A 275 -3.56 10.12 -32.12
N ILE A 276 -2.73 11.14 -32.37
CA ILE A 276 -2.15 11.98 -31.32
C ILE A 276 -3.24 12.83 -30.64
N TYR A 277 -3.38 12.66 -29.32
CA TYR A 277 -4.18 13.53 -28.46
C TYR A 277 -3.34 14.62 -27.80
N ALA A 278 -2.13 14.30 -27.35
CA ALA A 278 -1.16 15.21 -26.76
C ALA A 278 0.27 14.76 -27.07
N TYR A 279 1.23 15.70 -27.06
CA TYR A 279 2.61 15.44 -27.47
C TYR A 279 3.63 16.22 -26.63
N GLY A 280 4.92 15.94 -26.83
CA GLY A 280 6.00 16.57 -26.07
C GLY A 280 6.15 15.99 -24.66
N LEU A 281 5.88 14.70 -24.50
CA LEU A 281 6.07 13.95 -23.24
C LEU A 281 7.29 13.04 -23.38
N ARG A 282 7.96 12.71 -22.27
CA ARG A 282 9.15 11.85 -22.28
C ARG A 282 8.79 10.38 -22.10
N ASN A 283 8.18 10.02 -20.98
CA ASN A 283 7.74 8.68 -20.68
C ASN A 283 6.49 8.72 -19.79
N PRO A 284 5.29 8.90 -20.38
CA PRO A 284 4.02 8.91 -19.66
C PRO A 284 3.64 7.49 -19.22
N TRP A 285 4.35 6.98 -18.20
CA TRP A 285 4.25 5.59 -17.72
C TRP A 285 2.86 5.27 -17.17
N ARG A 286 2.27 6.12 -16.31
CA ARG A 286 0.86 6.02 -15.90
C ARG A 286 0.16 7.37 -15.89
N PHE A 287 -1.11 7.31 -16.27
CA PHE A 287 -2.07 8.40 -16.21
C PHE A 287 -3.44 7.88 -15.80
N SER A 288 -4.26 8.75 -15.25
CA SER A 288 -5.63 8.44 -14.83
C SER A 288 -6.57 9.61 -15.08
N PHE A 289 -7.83 9.28 -15.35
CA PHE A 289 -8.91 10.26 -15.34
C PHE A 289 -9.53 10.33 -13.95
N ASP A 290 -9.84 11.53 -13.49
CA ASP A 290 -10.74 11.76 -12.36
C ASP A 290 -12.21 11.58 -12.80
N GLN A 291 -12.56 10.37 -13.24
CA GLN A 291 -13.84 10.08 -13.93
C GLN A 291 -14.89 9.35 -13.09
N ARG A 292 -14.57 9.01 -11.83
CA ARG A 292 -15.55 8.42 -10.91
C ARG A 292 -16.62 9.44 -10.53
N ALA A 293 -17.70 8.97 -9.91
CA ALA A 293 -18.77 9.85 -9.43
C ALA A 293 -18.20 10.99 -8.56
N GLY A 294 -18.56 12.24 -8.88
CA GLY A 294 -18.01 13.44 -8.24
C GLY A 294 -16.65 13.91 -8.76
N GLY A 295 -16.10 13.23 -9.76
CA GLY A 295 -14.85 13.57 -10.43
C GLY A 295 -14.95 14.71 -11.46
N THR A 296 -13.81 15.26 -11.83
CA THR A 296 -13.65 16.41 -12.73
C THR A 296 -13.40 16.04 -14.19
N ASN A 297 -13.26 14.74 -14.51
CA ASN A 297 -12.92 14.21 -15.84
C ASN A 297 -11.57 14.72 -16.41
N ARG A 298 -10.71 15.30 -15.56
CA ARG A 298 -9.37 15.75 -15.95
C ARG A 298 -8.42 14.56 -16.03
N LEU A 299 -7.51 14.59 -17.00
CA LEU A 299 -6.49 13.57 -17.22
C LEU A 299 -5.19 13.96 -16.50
N PHE A 300 -4.83 13.23 -15.46
CA PHE A 300 -3.57 13.40 -14.73
C PHE A 300 -2.53 12.42 -15.27
N CYS A 301 -1.31 12.87 -15.50
CA CYS A 301 -0.22 12.04 -16.01
C CYS A 301 1.05 12.26 -15.19
N GLY A 302 1.71 11.18 -14.75
CA GLY A 302 3.11 11.24 -14.36
C GLY A 302 3.99 11.11 -15.61
N ASP A 303 4.86 12.09 -15.85
CA ASP A 303 5.82 12.05 -16.95
C ASP A 303 7.24 11.96 -16.39
N VAL A 304 7.93 10.86 -16.68
CA VAL A 304 9.24 10.56 -16.08
C VAL A 304 10.32 11.45 -16.70
N GLY A 305 11.04 12.16 -15.84
CA GLY A 305 12.12 13.08 -16.21
C GLY A 305 13.40 12.38 -16.69
N GLN A 306 14.33 13.15 -17.26
CA GLN A 306 15.60 12.63 -17.77
C GLN A 306 16.62 12.38 -16.67
N GLY A 307 16.78 13.33 -15.77
CA GLY A 307 17.81 13.24 -14.73
C GLY A 307 17.82 14.40 -13.73
N ARG A 308 16.84 15.32 -13.81
CA ARG A 308 16.77 16.49 -12.94
C ARG A 308 15.42 16.67 -12.28
N ILE A 309 14.33 16.57 -13.05
CA ILE A 309 12.99 16.95 -12.58
C ILE A 309 11.96 15.91 -13.02
N GLU A 310 11.16 15.46 -12.07
CA GLU A 310 9.96 14.66 -12.32
C GLU A 310 8.71 15.54 -12.36
N GLU A 311 7.69 15.12 -13.13
CA GLU A 311 6.52 15.94 -13.42
C GLU A 311 5.18 15.24 -13.22
N ILE A 312 4.20 15.99 -12.73
CA ILE A 312 2.78 15.67 -12.88
C ILE A 312 2.12 16.70 -13.81
N ASN A 313 1.47 16.23 -14.85
CA ASN A 313 0.84 17.04 -15.90
C ASN A 313 -0.68 16.87 -15.90
N LEU A 314 -1.42 17.94 -16.18
CA LEU A 314 -2.83 17.87 -16.59
C LEU A 314 -2.91 17.83 -18.10
N ILE A 315 -3.27 16.68 -18.66
CA ILE A 315 -3.26 16.46 -20.10
C ILE A 315 -4.54 16.98 -20.75
N VAL A 316 -4.37 17.87 -21.73
CA VAL A 316 -5.45 18.41 -22.58
C VAL A 316 -5.20 18.13 -24.07
N ALA A 317 -6.28 18.11 -24.85
CA ALA A 317 -6.25 17.89 -26.30
C ALA A 317 -5.37 18.93 -27.00
N GLY A 318 -4.44 18.45 -27.83
CA GLY A 318 -3.49 19.27 -28.60
C GLY A 318 -2.33 19.84 -27.77
N GLY A 319 -2.28 19.55 -26.47
CA GLY A 319 -1.25 20.08 -25.58
C GLY A 319 0.16 19.62 -25.94
N ASN A 320 1.11 20.55 -25.85
CA ASN A 320 2.55 20.30 -25.95
C ASN A 320 3.19 20.42 -24.56
N TYR A 321 3.77 19.33 -24.03
CA TYR A 321 4.40 19.31 -22.69
C TYR A 321 5.90 19.59 -22.73
N GLY A 322 6.43 19.93 -23.91
CA GLY A 322 7.72 20.60 -24.03
C GLY A 322 8.93 19.68 -24.18
N TRP A 323 8.89 18.41 -23.75
CA TRP A 323 9.98 17.46 -24.00
C TRP A 323 10.23 17.33 -25.51
N ARG A 324 11.45 17.44 -26.03
CA ARG A 324 12.77 17.42 -25.36
C ARG A 324 13.39 18.76 -24.95
N TYR A 325 12.67 19.87 -25.17
CA TYR A 325 13.18 21.23 -24.97
C TYR A 325 12.99 21.72 -23.53
N LEU A 326 12.10 21.09 -22.76
CA LEU A 326 11.90 21.35 -21.35
C LEU A 326 11.99 20.04 -20.55
N GLU A 327 12.59 20.13 -19.38
CA GLU A 327 12.47 19.18 -18.27
C GLU A 327 12.01 20.00 -17.06
N GLY A 328 10.74 19.90 -16.72
CA GLY A 328 10.00 20.84 -15.89
C GLY A 328 9.94 22.22 -16.54
N PHE A 329 10.43 23.22 -15.80
CA PHE A 329 10.64 24.58 -16.33
C PHE A 329 12.05 24.79 -16.89
N GLU A 330 12.96 23.83 -16.72
CA GLU A 330 14.36 23.99 -17.11
C GLU A 330 14.55 23.68 -18.59
N ASN A 331 15.40 24.47 -19.24
CA ASN A 331 15.90 24.14 -20.56
C ASN A 331 17.17 23.27 -20.38
N PRO A 332 17.11 21.95 -20.64
CA PRO A 332 18.22 21.08 -20.36
C PRO A 332 19.43 21.40 -21.24
N THR A 333 20.64 21.39 -20.68
CA THR A 333 21.88 21.71 -21.44
C THR A 333 22.18 20.75 -22.61
N PHE A 334 21.48 19.60 -22.68
CA PHE A 334 21.56 18.66 -23.80
C PHE A 334 20.61 18.98 -24.96
N SER A 335 19.61 19.85 -24.77
CA SER A 335 18.88 20.48 -25.87
C SER A 335 19.76 21.52 -26.56
N SER A 336 20.87 21.94 -25.93
CA SER A 336 21.65 23.07 -26.38
C SER A 336 22.91 22.75 -27.21
N GLY A 337 23.08 21.52 -27.72
CA GLY A 337 24.14 21.20 -28.71
C GLY A 337 25.53 21.72 -28.35
N ALA A 338 26.16 21.15 -27.31
CA ALA A 338 27.41 21.66 -26.74
C ALA A 338 27.33 23.13 -26.27
N ALA A 339 28.30 23.60 -25.49
CA ALA A 339 28.28 24.96 -24.92
C ALA A 339 28.40 26.10 -25.96
N SER A 340 28.15 25.87 -27.25
CA SER A 340 28.28 26.87 -28.30
C SER A 340 27.17 26.93 -29.35
N ASN A 341 26.16 26.04 -29.39
CA ASN A 341 25.05 26.22 -30.34
C ASN A 341 23.74 25.50 -29.94
N PRO A 342 22.79 26.19 -29.29
CA PRO A 342 21.53 25.56 -28.90
C PRO A 342 20.75 25.01 -30.09
N MET A 343 20.18 23.79 -30.00
CA MET A 343 19.25 23.32 -31.04
C MET A 343 18.06 24.27 -31.02
N PRO A 344 17.83 25.05 -32.10
CA PRO A 344 16.73 25.98 -32.11
C PRO A 344 15.43 25.18 -32.08
N GLU A 345 14.51 25.59 -31.20
CA GLU A 345 13.14 25.09 -31.25
C GLU A 345 12.61 25.32 -32.68
N PRO A 346 12.15 24.29 -33.38
CA PRO A 346 11.77 24.40 -34.79
C PRO A 346 10.46 25.20 -34.97
N GLU A 347 9.66 25.34 -33.91
CA GLU A 347 8.47 26.21 -33.86
C GLU A 347 8.58 27.22 -32.70
N PRO A 348 9.45 28.24 -32.78
CA PRO A 348 9.58 29.24 -31.73
C PRO A 348 8.23 29.91 -31.46
N GLY A 349 7.69 29.73 -30.25
CA GLY A 349 6.42 30.33 -29.82
C GLY A 349 5.23 29.36 -29.71
N ALA A 350 5.41 28.07 -30.01
CA ALA A 350 4.42 27.07 -29.64
C ALA A 350 4.21 27.07 -28.11
N THR A 351 2.96 27.24 -27.65
CA THR A 351 2.66 27.29 -26.21
C THR A 351 2.91 25.92 -25.59
N LYS A 352 3.85 25.87 -24.64
CA LYS A 352 4.12 24.69 -23.81
C LYS A 352 3.30 24.77 -22.54
N ILE A 353 2.68 23.66 -22.16
CA ILE A 353 1.87 23.57 -20.95
C ILE A 353 2.80 23.15 -19.82
N ALA A 354 2.84 23.96 -18.75
CA ALA A 354 3.66 23.67 -17.58
C ALA A 354 3.04 22.54 -16.73
N PRO A 355 3.88 21.74 -16.05
CA PRO A 355 3.40 20.75 -15.09
C PRO A 355 2.66 21.39 -13.91
N ILE A 356 1.68 20.68 -13.36
CA ILE A 356 0.95 21.11 -12.16
C ILE A 356 1.72 20.81 -10.87
N ALA A 357 2.70 19.90 -10.92
CA ALA A 357 3.65 19.66 -9.84
C ALA A 357 4.98 19.18 -10.42
N MET A 358 6.07 19.56 -9.73
CA MET A 358 7.43 19.18 -10.07
C MET A 358 8.23 18.93 -8.80
N TYR A 359 9.17 17.99 -8.87
CA TYR A 359 10.15 17.79 -7.81
C TYR A 359 11.49 17.35 -8.40
N ALA A 360 12.57 17.71 -7.73
CA ALA A 360 13.92 17.42 -8.18
C ALA A 360 14.36 16.01 -7.77
N HIS A 361 15.31 15.48 -8.54
CA HIS A 361 16.08 14.31 -8.16
C HIS A 361 16.95 14.61 -6.92
N PRO A 362 17.18 13.65 -6.02
CA PRO A 362 18.07 13.84 -4.88
C PRO A 362 19.48 14.27 -5.29
N GLY A 363 20.00 15.31 -4.62
CA GLY A 363 21.29 15.92 -4.95
C GLY A 363 21.26 16.94 -6.10
N VAL A 364 20.14 17.09 -6.81
CA VAL A 364 20.00 18.08 -7.89
C VAL A 364 19.51 19.41 -7.34
N THR A 365 20.21 20.49 -7.72
CA THR A 365 19.77 21.87 -7.47
C THR A 365 19.14 22.44 -8.74
N THR A 366 17.94 22.99 -8.61
CA THR A 366 17.14 23.58 -9.69
C THR A 366 16.91 25.07 -9.46
N SER A 367 16.43 25.79 -10.48
CA SER A 367 16.04 27.21 -10.35
C SER A 367 14.67 27.50 -10.99
N PRO A 368 13.58 27.65 -10.19
CA PRO A 368 13.52 27.70 -8.73
C PRO A 368 13.90 26.38 -8.03
N VAL A 369 14.28 26.48 -6.75
CA VAL A 369 14.61 25.30 -5.93
C VAL A 369 13.37 24.46 -5.71
N LEU A 370 13.39 23.23 -6.19
CA LEU A 370 12.34 22.24 -5.99
C LEU A 370 12.67 21.32 -4.80
N PRO A 371 11.64 20.74 -4.15
CA PRO A 371 11.87 19.70 -3.16
C PRO A 371 12.52 18.47 -3.85
N GLN A 372 13.48 17.84 -3.17
CA GLN A 372 14.19 16.66 -3.70
C GLN A 372 13.50 15.37 -3.22
N LEU A 373 12.61 14.82 -4.05
CA LEU A 373 11.66 13.81 -3.56
C LEU A 373 11.81 12.42 -4.19
N GLY A 374 12.29 12.27 -5.42
CA GLY A 374 12.32 10.97 -6.11
C GLY A 374 13.02 11.05 -7.47
N LEU A 375 13.07 9.92 -8.18
CA LEU A 375 13.79 9.80 -9.46
C LEU A 375 12.95 9.38 -10.64
N SER A 376 11.78 8.78 -10.41
CA SER A 376 10.97 8.23 -11.49
C SER A 376 9.53 8.17 -11.04
N VAL A 377 8.78 9.18 -11.44
CA VAL A 377 7.37 9.33 -11.10
C VAL A 377 6.58 8.17 -11.69
N THR A 378 5.82 7.49 -10.85
CA THR A 378 5.00 6.37 -11.30
C THR A 378 3.66 6.84 -11.87
N GLY A 379 3.11 7.94 -11.36
CA GLY A 379 1.72 8.35 -11.56
C GLY A 379 0.79 7.84 -10.45
N GLY A 380 -0.51 8.10 -10.58
CA GLY A 380 -1.46 7.87 -9.49
C GLY A 380 -2.92 8.13 -9.84
N PHE A 381 -3.76 8.33 -8.83
CA PHE A 381 -5.22 8.48 -8.94
C PHE A 381 -5.74 9.60 -8.05
N VAL A 382 -6.79 10.29 -8.50
CA VAL A 382 -7.60 11.12 -7.60
C VAL A 382 -8.44 10.19 -6.76
N TYR A 383 -8.29 10.25 -5.44
CA TYR A 383 -8.99 9.35 -4.54
C TYR A 383 -10.49 9.70 -4.47
N ARG A 384 -11.32 8.72 -4.81
CA ARG A 384 -12.79 8.81 -4.80
C ARG A 384 -13.45 7.68 -4.00
N GLY A 385 -12.66 6.82 -3.35
CA GLY A 385 -13.13 5.78 -2.44
C GLY A 385 -13.72 6.32 -1.15
N THR A 386 -14.54 5.54 -0.46
CA THR A 386 -15.23 6.00 0.76
C THR A 386 -14.53 5.60 2.05
N ALA A 387 -13.57 4.67 2.00
CA ALA A 387 -12.91 4.17 3.20
C ALA A 387 -12.00 5.21 3.88
N ILE A 388 -11.50 6.21 3.13
CA ILE A 388 -10.57 7.23 3.63
C ILE A 388 -11.12 8.63 3.29
N PRO A 389 -12.15 9.14 4.00
CA PRO A 389 -12.79 10.41 3.68
C PRO A 389 -11.81 11.60 3.58
N ALA A 390 -10.73 11.59 4.37
CA ALA A 390 -9.71 12.63 4.38
C ALA A 390 -8.88 12.70 3.08
N LEU A 391 -8.92 11.68 2.21
CA LEU A 391 -8.25 11.69 0.90
C LEU A 391 -9.16 12.15 -0.25
N GLN A 392 -10.46 12.37 -0.02
CA GLN A 392 -11.41 12.71 -1.08
C GLN A 392 -10.94 13.90 -1.93
N GLY A 393 -10.82 13.68 -3.25
CA GLY A 393 -10.40 14.68 -4.22
C GLY A 393 -8.89 14.97 -4.26
N LYS A 394 -8.08 14.34 -3.41
CA LYS A 394 -6.62 14.44 -3.43
C LYS A 394 -6.04 13.45 -4.46
N TYR A 395 -5.05 13.87 -5.22
CA TYR A 395 -4.32 13.01 -6.15
C TYR A 395 -3.19 12.31 -5.42
N VAL A 396 -3.31 10.99 -5.24
CA VAL A 396 -2.31 10.13 -4.58
C VAL A 396 -1.48 9.46 -5.65
N PHE A 397 -0.17 9.64 -5.60
CA PHE A 397 0.76 9.13 -6.61
C PHE A 397 2.06 8.62 -6.00
N GLY A 398 2.80 7.81 -6.76
CA GLY A 398 4.05 7.19 -6.33
C GLY A 398 5.28 7.68 -7.08
N ASP A 399 6.45 7.42 -6.50
CA ASP A 399 7.75 7.42 -7.16
C ASP A 399 8.48 6.11 -6.88
N TYR A 400 9.20 5.61 -7.89
CA TYR A 400 9.91 4.34 -7.87
C TYR A 400 10.96 4.24 -6.75
N GLY A 401 11.68 5.33 -6.45
CA GLY A 401 12.73 5.35 -5.44
C GLY A 401 13.57 6.62 -5.45
N SER A 402 14.37 6.83 -4.40
CA SER A 402 15.14 8.07 -4.23
C SER A 402 16.50 8.08 -4.94
N THR A 403 17.07 6.90 -5.23
CA THR A 403 18.34 6.78 -5.98
C THR A 403 18.28 5.60 -6.94
N SER A 404 19.09 5.63 -8.00
CA SER A 404 19.09 4.56 -9.01
C SER A 404 19.41 3.23 -8.34
N GLY A 405 18.45 2.30 -8.37
CA GLY A 405 18.57 1.00 -7.74
C GLY A 405 18.24 0.97 -6.24
N ALA A 406 17.85 2.07 -5.59
CA ALA A 406 17.33 2.01 -4.23
C ALA A 406 15.94 1.38 -4.18
N SER A 407 15.67 0.65 -3.09
CA SER A 407 14.36 0.07 -2.79
C SER A 407 13.63 0.93 -1.74
N ASP A 408 13.36 2.19 -2.05
CA ASP A 408 12.77 3.16 -1.12
C ASP A 408 11.72 4.07 -1.78
N GLY A 409 10.79 3.45 -2.50
CA GLY A 409 9.66 4.12 -3.14
C GLY A 409 8.88 5.02 -2.18
N ARG A 410 8.17 6.01 -2.73
CA ARG A 410 7.53 7.06 -1.94
C ARG A 410 6.12 7.36 -2.44
N LEU A 411 5.20 7.55 -1.50
CA LEU A 411 3.87 8.06 -1.80
C LEU A 411 3.82 9.57 -1.58
N MET A 412 3.11 10.25 -2.46
CA MET A 412 2.98 11.69 -2.51
C MET A 412 1.54 12.07 -2.82
N GLY A 413 1.24 13.34 -2.58
CA GLY A 413 -0.09 13.88 -2.62
C GLY A 413 -0.16 15.26 -3.27
N LEU A 414 -1.04 15.44 -4.25
CA LEU A 414 -1.44 16.76 -4.72
C LEU A 414 -2.84 17.09 -4.26
N GLU A 415 -3.04 18.34 -3.89
CA GLU A 415 -4.33 18.89 -3.57
C GLU A 415 -4.55 20.17 -4.36
N GLU A 416 -5.74 20.30 -4.95
CA GLU A 416 -6.10 21.53 -5.65
C GLU A 416 -6.40 22.62 -4.63
N THR A 417 -5.72 23.76 -4.75
CA THR A 417 -5.81 24.88 -3.79
C THR A 417 -7.22 25.47 -3.67
N ALA A 418 -8.01 25.34 -4.74
CA ALA A 418 -9.43 25.67 -4.77
C ALA A 418 -10.11 24.86 -5.89
N PRO A 419 -11.41 24.54 -5.77
CA PRO A 419 -12.10 23.76 -6.80
C PRO A 419 -11.96 24.37 -8.20
N ASN A 420 -11.44 23.59 -9.14
CA ASN A 420 -11.22 23.98 -10.55
C ASN A 420 -10.24 25.15 -10.76
N SER A 421 -9.36 25.46 -9.79
CA SER A 421 -8.35 26.51 -9.98
C SER A 421 -7.26 26.11 -10.97
N GLY A 422 -7.03 24.80 -11.16
CA GLY A 422 -5.89 24.27 -11.90
C GLY A 422 -4.55 24.44 -11.16
N VAL A 423 -4.56 24.97 -9.94
CA VAL A 423 -3.38 25.24 -9.12
C VAL A 423 -3.33 24.23 -7.99
N PHE A 424 -2.27 23.43 -7.97
CA PHE A 424 -2.09 22.34 -7.02
C PHE A 424 -0.98 22.66 -6.03
N THR A 425 -1.20 22.28 -4.78
CA THR A 425 -0.16 22.21 -3.76
C THR A 425 0.35 20.79 -3.71
N LEU A 426 1.64 20.63 -3.97
CA LEU A 426 2.35 19.41 -3.62
C LEU A 426 2.48 19.36 -2.11
N THR A 427 1.64 18.56 -1.47
CA THR A 427 1.80 18.28 -0.05
C THR A 427 2.85 17.20 0.10
N GLN A 428 3.82 17.46 0.96
CA GLN A 428 5.06 16.69 1.02
C GLN A 428 4.78 15.20 1.31
N ALA A 429 5.61 14.37 0.68
CA ALA A 429 5.65 12.92 0.73
C ALA A 429 5.37 12.34 2.12
N VAL A 430 4.60 11.26 2.17
CA VAL A 430 4.71 10.27 3.24
C VAL A 430 5.69 9.23 2.68
N PRO A 431 6.98 9.23 3.07
CA PRO A 431 7.86 8.12 2.72
C PRO A 431 7.16 6.81 3.06
N LEU A 432 7.40 5.70 2.35
CA LEU A 432 6.86 4.40 2.80
C LEU A 432 7.28 4.10 4.25
N LEU A 433 8.41 4.67 4.70
CA LEU A 433 8.89 4.63 6.07
C LEU A 433 8.13 5.53 7.07
N GLY A 434 7.38 6.52 6.59
CA GLY A 434 6.55 7.44 7.38
C GLY A 434 5.08 7.02 7.46
N LEU A 435 4.72 5.86 6.91
CA LEU A 435 3.40 5.26 7.09
C LEU A 435 3.23 4.73 8.51
N ALA A 436 1.99 4.54 8.93
CA ALA A 436 1.66 3.89 10.20
C ALA A 436 2.01 2.39 10.25
N ASN A 437 2.57 1.82 9.19
CA ASN A 437 3.23 0.53 9.20
C ASN A 437 4.37 0.53 8.17
N PRO A 438 5.54 1.07 8.54
CA PRO A 438 6.65 1.28 7.61
C PRO A 438 6.99 0.04 6.79
N ILE A 439 6.94 0.14 5.46
CA ILE A 439 7.38 -0.93 4.56
C ILE A 439 8.75 -0.54 4.00
N VAL A 440 9.77 -1.27 4.43
CA VAL A 440 11.17 -1.03 4.05
C VAL A 440 11.53 -1.85 2.81
N GLY A 441 12.39 -1.32 1.95
CA GLY A 441 13.02 -2.14 0.92
C GLY A 441 12.13 -2.41 -0.29
N GLN A 442 11.19 -1.51 -0.61
CA GLN A 442 10.25 -1.66 -1.72
C GLN A 442 10.35 -0.50 -2.71
N ARG A 443 10.08 -0.77 -3.99
CA ARG A 443 9.89 0.21 -5.06
C ARG A 443 8.44 0.25 -5.47
N ILE A 444 7.93 1.41 -5.87
CA ILE A 444 6.57 1.53 -6.42
C ILE A 444 6.66 1.38 -7.94
N LEU A 445 5.95 0.41 -8.51
CA LEU A 445 5.93 0.15 -9.95
C LEU A 445 4.65 0.66 -10.61
N CYS A 446 3.54 0.57 -9.90
CA CYS A 446 2.24 1.05 -10.36
C CYS A 446 1.30 1.30 -9.21
N LEU A 447 0.26 2.09 -9.48
CA LEU A 447 -0.93 2.17 -8.66
C LEU A 447 -2.12 1.66 -9.49
N GLY A 448 -3.20 1.31 -8.81
CA GLY A 448 -4.50 1.02 -9.41
C GLY A 448 -5.63 1.34 -8.44
N GLU A 449 -6.86 1.17 -8.91
CA GLU A 449 -8.07 1.38 -8.11
C GLU A 449 -9.04 0.21 -8.27
N ASP A 450 -9.73 -0.16 -7.19
CA ASP A 450 -10.85 -1.11 -7.26
C ASP A 450 -12.13 -0.45 -7.74
N GLN A 451 -13.19 -1.22 -7.96
CA GLN A 451 -14.49 -0.69 -8.41
C GLN A 451 -15.11 0.33 -7.45
N ASN A 452 -14.67 0.38 -6.19
CA ASN A 452 -15.16 1.33 -5.18
C ASN A 452 -14.30 2.61 -5.10
N GLY A 453 -13.18 2.68 -5.85
CA GLY A 453 -12.27 3.82 -5.84
C GLY A 453 -11.22 3.77 -4.73
N GLU A 454 -11.03 2.61 -4.09
CA GLU A 454 -9.94 2.39 -3.15
C GLU A 454 -8.64 2.10 -3.91
N ILE A 455 -7.53 2.65 -3.44
CA ILE A 455 -6.25 2.62 -4.15
C ILE A 455 -5.39 1.42 -3.71
N TYR A 456 -4.81 0.76 -4.70
CA TYR A 456 -3.85 -0.33 -4.55
C TYR A 456 -2.51 0.07 -5.16
N ILE A 457 -1.44 -0.55 -4.68
CA ILE A 457 -0.06 -0.27 -5.09
C ILE A 457 0.62 -1.59 -5.45
N GLY A 458 1.20 -1.64 -6.64
CA GLY A 458 2.13 -2.68 -7.05
C GLY A 458 3.54 -2.28 -6.66
N MET A 459 4.17 -3.08 -5.81
CA MET A 459 5.51 -2.84 -5.29
C MET A 459 6.45 -4.00 -5.55
N LYS A 460 7.76 -3.76 -5.44
CA LYS A 460 8.78 -4.80 -5.65
C LYS A 460 10.05 -4.59 -4.81
N THR A 461 10.58 -5.66 -4.22
CA THR A 461 11.79 -5.58 -3.37
C THR A 461 13.10 -5.57 -4.16
N LYS A 462 13.14 -6.28 -5.29
CA LYS A 462 14.33 -6.41 -6.16
C LYS A 462 14.23 -5.55 -7.42
N GLY A 463 15.35 -5.27 -8.08
CA GLY A 463 15.41 -4.35 -9.21
C GLY A 463 15.00 -4.97 -10.55
N GLY A 464 15.44 -6.20 -10.82
CA GLY A 464 15.20 -6.86 -12.09
C GLY A 464 13.96 -7.72 -12.14
N VAL A 465 13.38 -7.93 -13.32
CA VAL A 465 12.03 -8.49 -13.49
C VAL A 465 11.88 -9.86 -12.83
N LEU A 466 12.78 -10.80 -13.14
CA LEU A 466 12.74 -12.17 -12.62
C LEU A 466 13.49 -12.38 -11.30
N GLU A 467 14.02 -11.32 -10.67
CA GLU A 467 14.73 -11.48 -9.39
C GLU A 467 13.80 -11.92 -8.27
N LEU A 468 14.24 -12.92 -7.51
CA LEU A 468 13.50 -13.52 -6.40
C LEU A 468 13.92 -12.92 -5.06
N ASP A 469 13.02 -12.95 -4.09
CA ASP A 469 13.27 -12.63 -2.69
C ASP A 469 12.99 -13.89 -1.85
N ASN A 470 14.02 -14.42 -1.19
CA ASN A 470 13.96 -15.70 -0.47
C ASN A 470 13.38 -16.86 -1.29
N GLY A 471 13.71 -16.93 -2.58
CA GLY A 471 13.26 -17.99 -3.49
C GLY A 471 11.88 -17.77 -4.10
N LEU A 472 11.21 -16.66 -3.80
CA LEU A 472 9.87 -16.32 -4.32
C LEU A 472 9.90 -15.06 -5.20
N PRO A 473 8.95 -14.89 -6.14
CA PRO A 473 8.75 -13.63 -6.84
C PRO A 473 8.76 -12.41 -5.90
N SER A 474 9.47 -11.35 -6.30
CA SER A 474 9.73 -10.20 -5.42
C SER A 474 8.69 -9.08 -5.48
N GLY A 475 7.65 -9.23 -6.31
CA GLY A 475 6.55 -8.29 -6.44
C GLY A 475 5.44 -8.56 -5.42
N GLY A 476 4.68 -7.52 -5.10
CA GLY A 476 3.54 -7.61 -4.20
C GLY A 476 2.50 -6.51 -4.43
N ILE A 477 1.25 -6.81 -4.09
CA ILE A 477 0.11 -5.90 -4.15
C ILE A 477 -0.29 -5.49 -2.74
N TYR A 478 -0.49 -4.20 -2.55
CA TYR A 478 -0.84 -3.61 -1.26
C TYR A 478 -2.04 -2.68 -1.42
N LYS A 479 -2.93 -2.62 -0.43
CA LYS A 479 -4.05 -1.69 -0.38
C LYS A 479 -3.70 -0.51 0.53
N ILE A 480 -4.00 0.72 0.11
CA ILE A 480 -3.95 1.90 0.99
C ILE A 480 -5.12 1.80 1.97
N MET A 481 -4.81 1.87 3.27
CA MET A 481 -5.78 1.78 4.35
C MET A 481 -5.79 3.07 5.17
N PRO A 482 -6.97 3.47 5.70
CA PRO A 482 -7.00 4.45 6.77
C PRO A 482 -6.28 3.89 7.99
N VAL A 483 -5.86 4.78 8.87
CA VAL A 483 -5.21 4.43 10.11
C VAL A 483 -6.12 4.80 11.26
N ASP A 484 -6.42 3.82 12.11
CA ASP A 484 -7.21 4.04 13.30
C ASP A 484 -6.29 4.50 14.43
N THR A 485 -6.35 5.80 14.74
CA THR A 485 -5.58 6.39 15.85
C THR A 485 -6.31 6.17 17.18
N THR A 486 -5.63 5.55 18.13
CA THR A 486 -6.14 5.26 19.48
C THR A 486 -5.25 5.90 20.55
N THR A 487 -5.78 6.08 21.76
CA THR A 487 -5.02 6.60 22.92
C THR A 487 -5.03 5.59 24.06
N ALA A 488 -3.85 5.24 24.57
CA ALA A 488 -3.66 4.53 25.83
C ALA A 488 -3.31 5.50 26.95
N ASN A 489 -3.97 5.33 28.09
CA ASN A 489 -3.80 6.12 29.29
C ASN A 489 -3.22 5.19 30.37
N LEU A 490 -1.91 5.29 30.62
CA LEU A 490 -1.17 4.31 31.42
C LEU A 490 -0.75 4.89 32.77
N GLN A 491 -1.07 4.17 33.84
CA GLN A 491 -0.53 4.42 35.18
C GLN A 491 0.75 3.60 35.42
N PRO A 492 1.66 4.04 36.30
CA PRO A 492 2.87 3.29 36.62
C PRO A 492 2.53 1.92 37.24
N THR A 493 3.11 0.86 36.67
CA THR A 493 3.08 -0.47 37.29
C THR A 493 4.09 -0.63 38.40
N LYS A 494 5.10 0.24 38.46
CA LYS A 494 6.01 0.43 39.59
C LYS A 494 6.50 1.87 39.65
N ASP A 495 6.69 2.36 40.85
CA ASP A 495 7.36 3.63 41.11
C ASP A 495 8.17 3.58 42.42
N ASN A 496 9.27 4.32 42.48
CA ASN A 496 10.16 4.33 43.66
C ASN A 496 11.07 5.55 43.66
N THR A 497 11.63 5.92 44.81
CA THR A 497 12.75 6.85 44.93
C THR A 497 14.00 6.14 45.44
N ILE A 498 15.15 6.43 44.83
CA ILE A 498 16.47 6.00 45.32
C ILE A 498 17.27 7.17 45.92
N PHE A 499 18.05 6.89 46.97
CA PHE A 499 18.64 7.88 47.88
C PHE A 499 20.15 7.70 47.99
N SER A 500 20.96 8.72 47.66
CA SER A 500 22.42 8.55 47.61
C SER A 500 23.13 8.47 48.97
N GLU A 501 22.46 8.87 50.06
CA GLU A 501 23.05 8.85 51.41
C GLU A 501 23.52 7.46 51.82
N ASP A 502 22.68 6.47 51.52
CA ASP A 502 22.78 5.13 52.08
C ASP A 502 22.17 4.15 51.07
N GLY A 503 22.95 3.14 50.71
CA GLY A 503 22.54 2.07 49.81
C GLY A 503 21.40 1.19 50.33
N SER A 504 20.91 1.43 51.55
CA SER A 504 19.78 0.75 52.17
C SER A 504 18.50 1.57 52.22
N LEU A 505 18.45 2.76 51.59
CA LEU A 505 17.26 3.61 51.59
C LEU A 505 16.46 3.53 50.28
N SER A 506 15.13 3.52 50.42
CA SER A 506 14.14 3.46 49.33
C SER A 506 12.83 4.14 49.76
N ASP A 507 11.92 4.38 48.81
CA ASP A 507 10.58 4.90 49.10
C ASP A 507 9.54 4.37 48.10
N GLY A 508 9.32 3.04 48.11
CA GLY A 508 8.45 2.34 47.14
C GLY A 508 6.96 2.58 47.35
N ARG A 509 6.55 3.11 48.51
CA ARG A 509 5.16 3.45 48.83
C ARG A 509 4.98 4.92 49.24
N GLY A 510 6.04 5.71 49.17
CA GLY A 510 6.05 7.13 49.52
C GLY A 510 5.84 8.04 48.32
N TYR A 511 6.28 9.28 48.46
CA TYR A 511 6.29 10.24 47.36
C TYR A 511 7.53 10.02 46.48
N LEU A 512 7.49 10.54 45.26
CA LEU A 512 8.64 10.49 44.36
C LEU A 512 9.53 11.72 44.54
N TYR A 513 10.84 11.56 44.47
CA TYR A 513 11.77 12.70 44.57
C TYR A 513 12.84 12.70 43.48
N ALA A 514 13.17 13.88 42.96
CA ALA A 514 14.28 14.06 42.02
C ALA A 514 15.04 15.37 42.29
N GLY A 515 16.37 15.31 42.30
CA GLY A 515 17.27 16.46 42.51
C GLY A 515 18.13 16.34 43.76
N ARG A 516 18.67 17.47 44.21
CA ARG A 516 19.65 17.52 45.31
C ARG A 516 19.07 18.20 46.55
N THR A 517 19.30 17.62 47.72
CA THR A 517 18.93 18.18 49.03
C THR A 517 19.93 19.28 49.45
N GLY A 518 19.86 19.85 50.67
CA GLY A 518 21.00 20.62 51.24
C GLY A 518 20.80 22.08 51.66
N VAL A 519 19.73 22.78 51.28
CA VAL A 519 19.55 24.20 51.74
C VAL A 519 19.09 24.29 53.21
N ASN A 520 18.43 23.24 53.72
CA ASN A 520 17.94 23.10 55.10
C ASN A 520 18.21 21.71 55.71
N SER A 521 19.14 20.94 55.12
CA SER A 521 19.50 19.57 55.53
C SER A 521 21.01 19.54 55.81
N PRO A 522 21.49 18.78 56.82
CA PRO A 522 22.92 18.64 57.08
C PRO A 522 23.69 17.89 55.98
N THR A 523 22.99 17.34 54.98
CA THR A 523 23.57 16.53 53.91
C THR A 523 23.10 16.99 52.52
N SER A 524 23.98 16.86 51.52
CA SER A 524 23.84 17.34 50.14
C SER A 524 23.81 16.14 49.20
N ASP A 525 22.65 15.49 49.15
CA ASP A 525 22.47 14.17 48.56
C ASP A 525 21.46 14.18 47.41
N LEU A 526 21.57 13.15 46.57
CA LEU A 526 20.79 12.99 45.37
C LEU A 526 19.55 12.13 45.61
N ARG A 527 18.49 12.50 44.88
CA ARG A 527 17.24 11.76 44.72
C ARG A 527 17.00 11.52 43.26
N ARG A 528 16.55 10.32 42.92
CA ARG A 528 16.06 10.00 41.58
C ARG A 528 14.80 9.17 41.71
N ALA A 529 13.76 9.56 40.95
CA ALA A 529 12.52 8.82 40.90
C ALA A 529 12.56 7.82 39.74
N LEU A 530 12.06 6.62 39.96
CA LEU A 530 11.95 5.55 38.97
C LEU A 530 10.47 5.32 38.67
N LEU A 531 10.12 5.17 37.39
CA LEU A 531 8.75 4.95 36.93
C LEU A 531 8.75 3.89 35.84
N ALA A 532 7.91 2.86 35.96
CA ALA A 532 7.72 1.85 34.92
C ALA A 532 6.24 1.71 34.56
N PHE A 533 5.96 1.49 33.27
CA PHE A 533 4.59 1.39 32.73
C PHE A 533 4.41 0.05 32.01
N ASN A 534 3.20 -0.53 32.08
CA ASN A 534 2.86 -1.70 31.27
C ASN A 534 2.39 -1.25 29.89
N VAL A 535 3.32 -1.20 28.94
CA VAL A 535 3.00 -0.88 27.55
C VAL A 535 2.49 -2.09 26.75
N ALA A 536 2.49 -3.30 27.32
CA ALA A 536 2.00 -4.50 26.63
C ALA A 536 0.48 -4.51 26.42
N VAL A 537 -0.24 -3.53 26.97
CA VAL A 537 -1.66 -3.28 26.64
C VAL A 537 -1.85 -2.63 25.27
N ILE A 538 -0.77 -2.09 24.68
CA ILE A 538 -0.76 -1.55 23.33
C ILE A 538 -0.41 -2.71 22.37
N PRO A 539 -1.14 -2.89 21.25
CA PRO A 539 -0.85 -3.94 20.27
C PRO A 539 0.60 -3.89 19.77
N GLY A 540 1.20 -5.08 19.55
CA GLY A 540 2.61 -5.22 19.18
C GLY A 540 2.99 -4.59 17.84
N ASP A 541 2.02 -4.43 16.94
CA ASP A 541 2.12 -3.84 15.60
C ASP A 541 1.81 -2.33 15.56
N ALA A 542 1.39 -1.75 16.69
CA ALA A 542 1.06 -0.32 16.76
C ALA A 542 2.28 0.57 16.53
N GLN A 543 2.05 1.71 15.87
CA GLN A 543 3.07 2.76 15.71
C GLN A 543 2.77 3.95 16.60
N ILE A 544 3.75 4.32 17.43
CA ILE A 544 3.59 5.40 18.40
C ILE A 544 3.69 6.75 17.70
N GLN A 545 2.63 7.55 17.78
CA GLN A 545 2.56 8.92 17.26
C GLN A 545 3.02 9.95 18.29
N SER A 546 2.67 9.73 19.55
CA SER A 546 3.16 10.57 20.64
C SER A 546 3.14 9.85 21.98
N ALA A 547 4.04 10.25 22.88
CA ALA A 547 4.06 9.80 24.26
C ALA A 547 4.28 11.01 25.17
N GLN A 548 3.43 11.19 26.18
CA GLN A 548 3.48 12.33 27.10
C GLN A 548 3.33 11.85 28.54
N LEU A 549 4.26 12.24 29.41
CA LEU A 549 4.20 11.90 30.84
C LEU A 549 3.81 13.14 31.65
N GLN A 550 2.75 13.03 32.42
CA GLN A 550 2.32 14.04 33.38
C GLN A 550 2.64 13.59 34.80
N LEU A 551 3.24 14.49 35.57
CA LEU A 551 3.50 14.34 37.00
C LEU A 551 2.93 15.55 37.72
N ARG A 552 2.45 15.37 38.95
CA ARG A 552 2.12 16.49 39.84
C ARG A 552 3.25 16.72 40.83
N THR A 553 3.79 17.92 40.83
CA THR A 553 4.82 18.36 41.79
C THR A 553 4.15 19.00 43.00
N GLY A 554 4.17 18.28 44.13
CA GLY A 554 3.60 18.73 45.39
C GLY A 554 4.47 19.75 46.12
N LYS A 555 5.81 19.63 46.01
CA LYS A 555 6.76 20.58 46.59
C LYS A 555 7.97 20.77 45.67
N VAL A 556 8.46 21.99 45.61
CA VAL A 556 9.70 22.35 44.90
C VAL A 556 10.67 22.90 45.94
N GLY A 557 11.91 22.40 45.94
CA GLY A 557 12.97 22.90 46.83
C GLY A 557 13.28 24.38 46.58
N PRO A 558 13.93 25.07 47.54
CA PRO A 558 14.17 26.52 47.47
C PRO A 558 14.87 26.99 46.18
N ASN A 559 15.72 26.14 45.60
CA ASN A 559 16.48 26.40 44.38
C ASN A 559 16.02 25.54 43.19
N GLY A 560 14.91 24.80 43.34
CA GLY A 560 14.40 23.85 42.35
C GLY A 560 13.53 24.47 41.27
N ALA A 561 12.87 25.60 41.54
CA ALA A 561 11.95 26.21 40.58
C ALA A 561 12.70 26.65 39.31
N GLY A 562 12.17 26.28 38.14
CA GLY A 562 12.76 26.57 36.84
C GLY A 562 13.99 25.71 36.48
N LYS A 563 14.36 24.73 37.31
CA LYS A 563 15.41 23.76 36.97
C LYS A 563 14.88 22.72 36.00
N THR A 564 15.74 22.25 35.09
CA THR A 564 15.37 21.23 34.12
C THR A 564 15.20 19.89 34.81
N LEU A 565 14.01 19.31 34.65
CA LEU A 565 13.74 17.91 34.92
C LEU A 565 13.98 17.11 33.64
N THR A 566 14.67 16.00 33.75
CA THR A 566 14.95 15.11 32.60
C THR A 566 14.40 13.72 32.86
N LEU A 567 13.84 13.14 31.81
CA LEU A 567 13.42 11.75 31.73
C LEU A 567 14.47 10.98 30.91
N GLN A 568 15.00 9.89 31.45
CA GLN A 568 16.01 9.06 30.78
C GLN A 568 15.66 7.57 30.88
N ARG A 569 15.87 6.80 29.82
CA ARG A 569 15.50 5.38 29.76
C ARG A 569 16.40 4.54 30.68
N LEU A 570 15.81 3.75 31.57
CA LEU A 570 16.53 2.76 32.37
C LEU A 570 16.94 1.57 31.49
N ASN A 571 18.11 1.01 31.76
CA ASN A 571 18.66 -0.15 31.03
C ASN A 571 18.47 -1.48 31.76
N GLU A 572 18.22 -1.43 33.07
CA GLU A 572 18.13 -2.61 33.91
C GLU A 572 16.80 -2.60 34.68
N THR A 573 16.14 -3.76 34.70
CA THR A 573 14.93 -3.94 35.50
C THR A 573 15.23 -3.80 36.98
N TRP A 574 14.26 -3.28 37.71
CA TRP A 574 14.32 -2.96 39.13
C TRP A 574 13.02 -3.34 39.83
N GLY A 575 13.03 -3.49 41.15
CA GLY A 575 11.86 -3.86 41.93
C GLY A 575 11.29 -2.72 42.76
N GLU A 576 10.07 -2.93 43.25
CA GLU A 576 9.40 -2.03 44.19
C GLU A 576 8.93 -2.86 45.39
N GLY A 577 9.30 -2.42 46.59
CA GLY A 577 8.92 -3.05 47.85
C GLY A 577 7.82 -2.28 48.58
N THR A 578 7.89 -2.28 49.91
CA THR A 578 6.93 -1.66 50.81
C THR A 578 7.53 -0.53 51.66
N SER A 579 8.77 -0.12 51.40
CA SER A 579 9.38 1.04 52.08
C SER A 579 8.53 2.30 51.93
N GLN A 580 8.35 3.04 53.02
CA GLN A 580 7.52 4.26 53.02
C GLN A 580 8.07 5.30 53.99
N ASN A 581 8.32 6.51 53.49
CA ASN A 581 8.56 7.69 54.31
C ASN A 581 7.70 8.89 53.87
N LEU A 582 6.81 9.34 54.75
CA LEU A 582 5.95 10.50 54.50
C LEU A 582 6.63 11.82 54.91
N ASN A 583 7.73 11.75 55.65
CA ASN A 583 8.42 12.90 56.24
C ASN A 583 9.52 13.44 55.30
N GLY A 584 9.09 14.10 54.23
CA GLY A 584 9.83 15.23 53.65
C GLY A 584 11.23 14.97 53.06
N GLY A 585 11.37 13.98 52.17
CA GLY A 585 12.54 13.83 51.30
C GLY A 585 13.69 12.96 51.85
N SER A 586 13.56 12.39 53.04
CA SER A 586 14.43 11.29 53.52
C SER A 586 13.84 9.94 53.12
N GLY A 587 14.68 8.94 52.85
CA GLY A 587 14.21 7.58 52.52
C GLY A 587 13.74 6.81 53.75
N ALA A 588 13.11 5.65 53.53
CA ALA A 588 12.87 4.63 54.54
C ALA A 588 13.84 3.45 54.37
N PRO A 589 14.10 2.65 55.42
CA PRO A 589 14.80 1.39 55.28
C PRO A 589 14.16 0.53 54.18
N ALA A 590 14.96 0.11 53.21
CA ALA A 590 14.52 -0.69 52.09
C ALA A 590 14.03 -2.07 52.57
N THR A 591 12.98 -2.53 51.91
CA THR A 591 12.39 -3.86 52.10
C THR A 591 12.76 -4.75 50.92
N THR A 592 12.47 -6.04 51.03
CA THR A 592 12.68 -6.98 49.91
C THR A 592 12.05 -6.43 48.63
N SER A 593 12.80 -6.54 47.53
CA SER A 593 12.42 -6.05 46.20
C SER A 593 12.48 -4.54 46.00
N ASP A 594 12.71 -3.69 47.01
CA ASP A 594 12.94 -2.27 46.76
C ASP A 594 14.19 -2.04 45.88
N ALA A 595 14.17 -0.99 45.05
CA ALA A 595 15.38 -0.46 44.46
C ALA A 595 15.99 0.58 45.40
N THR A 596 17.30 0.56 45.56
CA THR A 596 18.07 1.56 46.31
C THR A 596 19.11 2.19 45.40
N TRP A 597 19.93 3.09 45.93
CA TRP A 597 21.02 3.70 45.16
C TRP A 597 22.03 2.67 44.64
N THR A 598 22.29 1.61 45.38
CA THR A 598 23.31 0.60 45.01
C THR A 598 22.71 -0.70 44.49
N GLN A 599 21.43 -0.96 44.73
CA GLN A 599 20.78 -2.23 44.39
C GLN A 599 19.48 -2.04 43.60
N ARG A 600 19.30 -2.79 42.51
CA ARG A 600 18.06 -2.79 41.72
C ARG A 600 16.98 -3.71 42.30
N PHE A 601 17.40 -4.67 43.12
CA PHE A 601 16.55 -5.42 44.04
C PHE A 601 17.31 -5.57 45.37
N PHE A 602 16.78 -4.98 46.43
CA PHE A 602 17.45 -4.91 47.72
C PHE A 602 17.79 -6.30 48.26
N ASN A 603 19.02 -6.44 48.79
CA ASN A 603 19.69 -7.65 49.28
C ASN A 603 19.90 -8.79 48.27
N THR A 604 19.59 -8.60 46.99
CA THR A 604 19.70 -9.69 46.00
C THR A 604 20.42 -9.31 44.71
N SER A 605 20.33 -8.06 44.24
CA SER A 605 20.90 -7.69 42.95
C SER A 605 21.40 -6.24 42.91
N PRO A 606 22.71 -6.00 42.71
CA PRO A 606 23.25 -4.66 42.52
C PRO A 606 22.85 -4.07 41.16
N TRP A 607 22.90 -2.73 41.06
CA TRP A 607 22.97 -2.05 39.76
C TRP A 607 24.36 -2.25 39.14
N SER A 608 24.47 -2.22 37.81
CA SER A 608 25.79 -2.12 37.18
C SER A 608 26.44 -0.75 37.42
N THR A 609 25.65 0.32 37.55
CA THR A 609 26.11 1.65 38.00
C THR A 609 25.22 2.17 39.12
N ALA A 610 25.82 2.59 40.24
CA ALA A 610 25.08 3.17 41.36
C ALA A 610 24.30 4.43 40.93
N GLY A 611 23.11 4.62 41.51
CA GLY A 611 22.15 5.66 41.14
C GLY A 611 21.22 5.27 39.98
N GLY A 612 21.17 3.98 39.63
CA GLY A 612 20.38 3.46 38.52
C GLY A 612 21.13 3.52 37.20
N THR A 613 21.07 2.44 36.41
CA THR A 613 21.72 2.35 35.09
C THR A 613 20.76 2.83 34.01
N PHE A 614 21.10 3.89 33.28
CA PHE A 614 20.24 4.52 32.27
C PHE A 614 21.01 5.02 31.03
N GLN A 615 20.28 5.31 29.96
CA GLN A 615 20.78 5.92 28.73
C GLN A 615 21.11 7.41 28.94
N THR A 616 22.25 7.88 28.45
CA THR A 616 22.62 9.30 28.55
C THR A 616 21.73 10.19 27.68
N THR A 617 21.14 9.66 26.61
CA THR A 617 20.16 10.36 25.79
C THR A 617 18.91 10.69 26.61
N VAL A 618 18.50 11.97 26.58
CA VAL A 618 17.29 12.43 27.27
C VAL A 618 16.06 12.08 26.43
N SER A 619 15.16 11.32 27.03
CA SER A 619 13.87 10.95 26.43
C SER A 619 12.95 12.16 26.34
N SER A 620 12.85 12.96 27.39
CA SER A 620 12.10 14.22 27.38
C SER A 620 12.57 15.10 28.54
N SER A 621 12.27 16.39 28.48
CA SER A 621 12.59 17.32 29.56
C SER A 621 11.51 18.38 29.74
N THR A 622 11.40 18.90 30.95
CA THR A 622 10.47 19.99 31.30
C THR A 622 11.07 20.83 32.42
N LEU A 623 10.42 21.93 32.78
CA LEU A 623 10.87 22.77 33.90
C LEU A 623 10.14 22.38 35.19
N ALA A 624 10.89 22.28 36.28
CA ALA A 624 10.32 22.09 37.60
C ALA A 624 9.47 23.31 38.00
N ALA A 625 8.20 23.06 38.28
CA ALA A 625 7.22 24.04 38.75
C ALA A 625 6.26 23.36 39.71
N ALA A 626 5.60 24.13 40.58
CA ALA A 626 4.55 23.60 41.44
C ALA A 626 3.30 23.27 40.62
N GLY A 627 2.58 22.20 40.98
CA GLY A 627 1.38 21.77 40.27
C GLY A 627 1.65 20.72 39.20
N LEU A 628 0.81 20.67 38.17
CA LEU A 628 0.94 19.67 37.10
C LEU A 628 2.04 20.08 36.12
N ILE A 629 3.02 19.20 35.93
CA ILE A 629 4.08 19.34 34.93
C ILE A 629 3.92 18.27 33.85
N THR A 630 4.40 18.57 32.65
CA THR A 630 4.29 17.70 31.49
C THR A 630 5.66 17.55 30.84
N PHE A 631 6.11 16.31 30.70
CA PHE A 631 7.17 15.94 29.77
C PHE A 631 6.56 15.79 28.38
N PRO A 632 6.83 16.72 27.45
CA PRO A 632 6.24 16.69 26.12
C PRO A 632 6.76 15.49 25.33
N SER A 633 5.98 15.09 24.31
CA SER A 633 6.42 14.08 23.34
C SER A 633 7.66 14.56 22.59
N THR A 634 8.62 13.66 22.44
CA THR A 634 9.83 13.86 21.62
C THR A 634 10.08 12.59 20.80
N VAL A 635 10.94 12.70 19.79
CA VAL A 635 11.38 11.55 18.98
C VAL A 635 11.99 10.44 19.85
N GLN A 636 12.77 10.80 20.89
CA GLN A 636 13.37 9.80 21.77
C GLN A 636 12.34 9.14 22.69
N MET A 637 11.37 9.89 23.20
CA MET A 637 10.32 9.32 24.05
C MET A 637 9.42 8.35 23.27
N ILE A 638 9.10 8.70 22.01
CA ILE A 638 8.40 7.81 21.08
C ILE A 638 9.23 6.54 20.83
N ALA A 639 10.53 6.68 20.53
CA ALA A 639 11.43 5.56 20.29
C ALA A 639 11.58 4.62 21.50
N ASP A 640 11.60 5.17 22.72
CA ASP A 640 11.63 4.37 23.94
C ASP A 640 10.38 3.49 24.06
N VAL A 641 9.19 4.08 23.92
CA VAL A 641 7.90 3.35 24.01
C VAL A 641 7.76 2.33 22.88
N GLN A 642 8.09 2.72 21.64
CA GLN A 642 8.07 1.81 20.49
C GLN A 642 9.00 0.61 20.72
N GLY A 643 10.22 0.86 21.21
CA GLY A 643 11.18 -0.19 21.53
C GLY A 643 10.72 -1.13 22.64
N TRP A 644 9.96 -0.63 23.62
CA TRP A 644 9.35 -1.47 24.66
C TRP A 644 8.20 -2.32 24.15
N ILE A 645 7.41 -1.84 23.18
CA ILE A 645 6.36 -2.65 22.53
C ILE A 645 7.00 -3.77 21.70
N SER A 646 7.99 -3.43 20.87
CA SER A 646 8.67 -4.39 20.00
C SER A 646 9.59 -5.35 20.76
N SER A 647 10.03 -4.99 21.97
CA SER A 647 10.88 -5.84 22.82
C SER A 647 10.54 -5.64 24.30
N PRO A 648 9.42 -6.23 24.80
CA PRO A 648 8.90 -6.01 26.15
C PRO A 648 9.90 -6.30 27.28
N ALA A 649 10.82 -7.25 27.07
CA ALA A 649 11.87 -7.57 28.04
C ALA A 649 12.84 -6.42 28.33
N THR A 650 12.92 -5.42 27.44
CA THR A 650 13.79 -4.24 27.57
C THR A 650 13.12 -3.07 28.29
N ASN A 651 11.86 -3.22 28.71
CA ASN A 651 11.11 -2.19 29.42
C ASN A 651 11.48 -2.16 30.91
N ALA A 652 12.46 -1.31 31.24
CA ALA A 652 12.79 -0.96 32.61
C ALA A 652 12.17 0.38 33.06
N GLY A 653 11.40 1.04 32.19
CA GLY A 653 10.83 2.36 32.45
C GLY A 653 11.86 3.51 32.37
N TRP A 654 11.56 4.60 33.06
CA TRP A 654 12.35 5.82 33.06
C TRP A 654 12.83 6.21 34.46
N ILE A 655 13.94 6.94 34.49
CA ILE A 655 14.43 7.68 35.65
C ILE A 655 14.17 9.18 35.47
N VAL A 656 13.63 9.82 36.51
CA VAL A 656 13.44 11.27 36.58
C VAL A 656 14.57 11.87 37.40
N ARG A 657 15.25 12.85 36.81
CA ARG A 657 16.34 13.60 37.43
C ARG A 657 16.05 15.10 37.37
N SER A 658 16.68 15.86 38.25
CA SER A 658 16.67 17.33 38.28
C SER A 658 18.13 17.84 38.21
N ASP A 659 18.35 19.11 38.51
CA ASP A 659 19.69 19.67 38.74
C ASP A 659 20.36 18.98 39.95
N GLU A 660 21.29 18.07 39.67
CA GLU A 660 22.05 17.35 40.68
C GLU A 660 23.36 18.06 41.09
N LEU A 661 23.61 19.28 40.60
CA LEU A 661 24.84 20.04 40.89
C LEU A 661 24.66 21.02 42.04
N ASN A 662 23.48 21.63 42.16
CA ASN A 662 23.20 22.68 43.14
C ASN A 662 22.28 22.18 44.25
N ASP A 663 22.52 22.62 45.49
CA ASP A 663 21.71 22.22 46.64
C ASP A 663 20.29 22.81 46.61
N GLY A 664 19.34 22.07 47.18
CA GLY A 664 17.94 22.50 47.33
C GLY A 664 17.13 22.52 46.05
N THR A 665 17.54 21.73 45.06
CA THR A 665 16.85 21.56 43.77
C THR A 665 15.84 20.40 43.80
N ALA A 666 15.84 19.60 44.87
CA ALA A 666 14.96 18.45 45.02
C ALA A 666 13.47 18.85 44.89
N CYS A 667 12.75 18.12 44.04
CA CYS A 667 11.31 18.23 43.86
C CYS A 667 10.64 16.98 44.39
N GLN A 668 9.47 17.15 45.01
CA GLN A 668 8.58 16.07 45.42
C GLN A 668 7.43 15.95 44.42
N PHE A 669 7.18 14.75 43.92
CA PHE A 669 6.06 14.43 43.04
C PHE A 669 5.10 13.45 43.71
N ASP A 670 3.83 13.55 43.35
CA ASP A 670 2.84 12.53 43.65
C ASP A 670 3.28 11.17 43.05
N SER A 671 2.99 10.08 43.74
CA SER A 671 3.27 8.70 43.34
C SER A 671 1.97 7.98 42.97
N ARG A 672 2.05 6.71 42.59
CA ARG A 672 0.87 5.88 42.35
C ARG A 672 0.13 5.53 43.66
N GLN A 673 0.82 5.55 44.81
CA GLN A 673 0.24 5.24 46.12
C GLN A 673 -0.24 6.49 46.85
N LEU A 674 0.39 7.65 46.60
CA LEU A 674 0.19 8.86 47.38
C LEU A 674 0.08 10.11 46.51
N GLY A 675 -0.77 11.03 46.96
CA GLY A 675 -0.97 12.31 46.31
C GLY A 675 -2.41 12.47 45.83
N THR A 676 -2.59 13.46 44.97
CA THR A 676 -3.89 13.87 44.44
C THR A 676 -4.00 13.66 42.94
N THR A 677 -2.88 13.47 42.25
CA THR A 677 -2.83 13.18 40.81
C THR A 677 -1.75 12.15 40.56
N ILE A 678 -2.15 10.92 40.30
CA ILE A 678 -1.26 9.80 39.99
C ILE A 678 -0.48 10.11 38.70
N PRO A 679 0.83 9.81 38.63
CA PRO A 679 1.60 9.90 37.40
C PRO A 679 0.88 9.22 36.23
N HIS A 680 0.89 9.84 35.05
CA HIS A 680 0.12 9.36 33.92
C HIS A 680 0.88 9.49 32.61
N LEU A 681 1.01 8.39 31.88
CA LEU A 681 1.58 8.34 30.54
C LEU A 681 0.45 8.22 29.51
N THR A 682 0.25 9.28 28.73
CA THR A 682 -0.63 9.28 27.55
C THR A 682 0.18 8.84 26.34
N VAL A 683 -0.25 7.77 25.67
CA VAL A 683 0.35 7.31 24.41
C VAL A 683 -0.70 7.36 23.32
N VAL A 684 -0.46 8.16 22.28
CA VAL A 684 -1.27 8.14 21.05
C VAL A 684 -0.56 7.25 20.05
N TYR A 685 -1.27 6.29 19.49
CA TYR A 685 -0.71 5.33 18.55
C TYR A 685 -1.71 4.99 17.46
N ASP A 686 -1.14 4.61 16.34
CA ASP A 686 -1.86 4.14 15.19
C ASP A 686 -1.93 2.62 15.25
N LEU A 687 -3.15 2.09 15.11
CA LEU A 687 -3.36 0.67 14.86
C LEU A 687 -2.93 0.39 13.41
N GLY A 688 -2.07 -0.61 13.22
CA GLY A 688 -1.71 -1.07 11.87
C GLY A 688 -2.96 -1.49 11.07
N PRO A 689 -2.81 -1.83 9.78
CA PRO A 689 -3.95 -2.26 8.98
C PRO A 689 -4.59 -3.50 9.62
N GLN A 690 -5.83 -3.37 10.09
CA GLN A 690 -6.49 -4.44 10.81
C GLN A 690 -6.90 -5.58 9.85
N PRO A 691 -6.64 -6.85 10.22
CA PRO A 691 -7.14 -7.98 9.46
C PRO A 691 -8.67 -7.98 9.46
N THR A 692 -9.23 -8.28 8.31
CA THR A 692 -10.66 -8.53 8.13
C THR A 692 -11.07 -9.78 8.93
N PRO A 693 -12.36 -9.94 9.24
CA PRO A 693 -12.85 -11.18 9.85
C PRO A 693 -12.45 -12.44 9.07
N PHE A 694 -12.38 -12.38 7.74
CA PHE A 694 -11.93 -13.49 6.90
C PHE A 694 -10.44 -13.79 7.06
N GLU A 695 -9.57 -12.78 7.10
CA GLU A 695 -8.14 -12.99 7.32
C GLU A 695 -7.84 -13.49 8.74
N ASN A 696 -8.58 -13.02 9.75
CA ASN A 696 -8.48 -13.56 11.10
C ASN A 696 -8.91 -15.03 11.15
N TRP A 697 -9.99 -15.37 10.45
CA TRP A 697 -10.43 -16.75 10.30
C TRP A 697 -9.35 -17.59 9.58
N LEU A 698 -8.82 -17.11 8.46
CA LEU A 698 -7.76 -17.81 7.71
C LEU A 698 -6.50 -17.99 8.57
N ALA A 699 -6.03 -16.96 9.27
CA ALA A 699 -4.85 -17.08 10.14
C ALA A 699 -5.07 -18.07 11.31
N ALA A 700 -6.28 -18.16 11.84
CA ALA A 700 -6.61 -19.06 12.94
C ALA A 700 -6.75 -20.53 12.50
N TYR A 701 -7.27 -20.76 11.29
CA TYR A 701 -7.63 -22.09 10.79
C TYR A 701 -6.77 -22.59 9.63
N TYR A 702 -5.87 -21.76 9.11
CA TYR A 702 -4.99 -22.00 7.96
C TYR A 702 -3.57 -21.43 8.23
N PRO A 703 -2.83 -21.91 9.26
CA PRO A 703 -1.56 -21.33 9.65
C PRO A 703 -0.50 -21.35 8.54
N ALA A 704 0.38 -20.35 8.61
CA ALA A 704 1.39 -19.93 7.63
C ALA A 704 2.50 -20.95 7.30
N ASN A 705 2.29 -22.24 7.56
CA ASN A 705 3.30 -23.29 7.49
C ASN A 705 3.52 -23.82 6.06
N LEU A 706 2.78 -23.31 5.08
CA LEU A 706 3.04 -23.56 3.66
C LEU A 706 4.15 -22.60 3.20
N THR A 707 5.38 -22.95 3.52
CA THR A 707 6.55 -22.21 3.07
C THR A 707 6.66 -22.29 1.54
N GLY A 708 6.34 -21.19 0.86
CA GLY A 708 6.81 -20.90 -0.50
C GLY A 708 5.90 -21.30 -1.67
N GLN A 709 4.69 -21.81 -1.43
CA GLN A 709 3.69 -22.02 -2.48
C GLN A 709 2.32 -21.57 -1.97
N PHE A 710 1.65 -20.73 -2.76
CA PHE A 710 0.28 -20.32 -2.49
C PHE A 710 -0.65 -21.45 -2.91
N VAL A 711 -1.57 -21.81 -2.03
CA VAL A 711 -2.64 -22.78 -2.26
C VAL A 711 -3.95 -22.00 -2.14
N ASP A 712 -4.76 -21.95 -3.21
CA ASP A 712 -6.05 -21.24 -3.18
C ASP A 712 -7.01 -22.01 -2.28
N PRO A 713 -7.52 -21.44 -1.17
CA PRO A 713 -8.46 -22.16 -0.30
C PRO A 713 -9.70 -22.71 -1.05
N ASN A 714 -10.13 -22.08 -2.15
CA ASN A 714 -11.27 -22.54 -2.95
C ASN A 714 -10.87 -23.37 -4.18
N GLY A 715 -9.57 -23.53 -4.43
CA GLY A 715 -9.01 -24.34 -5.50
C GLY A 715 -9.02 -25.83 -5.15
N ASP A 716 -8.54 -26.63 -6.10
CA ASP A 716 -8.34 -28.08 -6.03
C ASP A 716 -7.04 -28.32 -6.80
N ASP A 717 -5.91 -28.05 -6.13
CA ASP A 717 -4.61 -27.91 -6.81
C ASP A 717 -4.07 -29.27 -7.32
N ASP A 718 -4.60 -30.39 -6.84
CA ASP A 718 -4.22 -31.73 -7.27
C ASP A 718 -5.27 -32.45 -8.16
N GLY A 719 -6.44 -31.83 -8.35
CA GLY A 719 -7.49 -32.26 -9.26
C GLY A 719 -8.22 -33.52 -8.78
N ASP A 720 -8.31 -33.74 -7.47
CA ASP A 720 -9.01 -34.87 -6.88
C ASP A 720 -10.50 -34.61 -6.60
N GLY A 721 -10.94 -33.36 -6.72
CA GLY A 721 -12.31 -32.89 -6.50
C GLY A 721 -12.58 -32.37 -5.09
N ILE A 722 -11.56 -32.25 -4.23
CA ILE A 722 -11.65 -31.71 -2.88
C ILE A 722 -11.07 -30.29 -2.89
N GLN A 723 -11.77 -29.35 -2.26
CA GLN A 723 -11.24 -27.99 -2.16
C GLN A 723 -10.08 -27.94 -1.15
N ASN A 724 -9.02 -27.20 -1.47
CA ASN A 724 -7.82 -27.07 -0.64
C ASN A 724 -8.12 -26.62 0.81
N GLN A 725 -9.16 -25.81 1.03
CA GLN A 725 -9.63 -25.42 2.37
C GLN A 725 -10.17 -26.61 3.17
N ILE A 726 -10.81 -27.55 2.48
CA ILE A 726 -11.32 -28.77 3.08
C ILE A 726 -10.17 -29.72 3.37
N GLU A 727 -9.27 -29.95 2.41
CA GLU A 727 -8.07 -30.76 2.61
C GLU A 727 -7.29 -30.31 3.86
N TYR A 728 -7.09 -29.00 4.00
CA TYR A 728 -6.43 -28.43 5.16
C TYR A 728 -7.15 -28.72 6.48
N ALA A 729 -8.49 -28.57 6.50
CA ALA A 729 -9.29 -28.86 7.68
C ALA A 729 -9.15 -30.32 8.15
N TYR A 730 -8.76 -31.22 7.23
CA TYR A 730 -8.51 -32.63 7.49
C TYR A 730 -7.01 -33.00 7.58
N GLY A 731 -6.09 -32.03 7.45
CA GLY A 731 -4.64 -32.28 7.48
C GLY A 731 -4.09 -32.99 6.25
N LEU A 732 -4.82 -32.95 5.14
CA LEU A 732 -4.42 -33.46 3.83
C LEU A 732 -3.52 -32.44 3.12
N ASN A 733 -2.82 -32.88 2.07
CA ASN A 733 -1.86 -32.05 1.34
C ASN A 733 -2.48 -31.59 0.01
N PRO A 734 -2.82 -30.30 -0.15
CA PRO A 734 -3.46 -29.73 -1.35
C PRO A 734 -2.75 -29.96 -2.68
N LEU A 735 -1.50 -30.40 -2.65
CA LEU A 735 -0.66 -30.62 -3.81
C LEU A 735 -0.48 -32.11 -4.12
N SER A 736 -1.26 -33.00 -3.51
CA SER A 736 -1.03 -34.44 -3.56
C SER A 736 -2.32 -35.23 -3.55
N ARG A 737 -2.78 -35.54 -4.76
CA ARG A 737 -4.02 -36.25 -5.06
C ARG A 737 -4.39 -37.29 -4.01
N ASP A 738 -5.46 -37.05 -3.26
CA ASP A 738 -5.89 -37.98 -2.24
C ASP A 738 -6.57 -39.23 -2.85
N ALA A 739 -6.61 -40.30 -2.05
CA ALA A 739 -7.33 -41.49 -2.45
C ALA A 739 -8.84 -41.18 -2.45
N THR A 740 -9.52 -41.45 -3.58
CA THR A 740 -10.97 -41.22 -3.78
C THR A 740 -11.89 -41.91 -2.75
N SER A 741 -11.34 -42.73 -1.86
CA SER A 741 -12.06 -43.37 -0.78
C SER A 741 -12.22 -42.50 0.46
N ASP A 742 -11.47 -41.44 0.68
CA ASP A 742 -11.39 -40.87 2.04
C ASP A 742 -12.38 -39.73 2.29
N PHE A 743 -12.83 -39.05 1.23
CA PHE A 743 -13.71 -37.89 1.33
C PHE A 743 -14.47 -37.60 0.00
N THR A 744 -15.70 -37.08 0.08
CA THR A 744 -16.44 -36.53 -1.09
C THR A 744 -17.24 -35.31 -0.67
N ALA A 745 -16.72 -34.10 -0.88
CA ALA A 745 -17.55 -32.89 -0.79
C ALA A 745 -18.26 -32.68 -2.13
N THR A 746 -19.58 -32.57 -2.10
CA THR A 746 -20.35 -32.07 -3.26
C THR A 746 -20.88 -30.70 -2.89
N THR A 747 -20.11 -29.66 -3.18
CA THR A 747 -20.59 -28.28 -3.04
C THR A 747 -21.63 -28.02 -4.12
N ALA A 748 -22.89 -28.33 -3.82
CA ALA A 748 -23.97 -27.63 -4.48
C ALA A 748 -24.03 -26.20 -3.89
N PRO A 749 -24.26 -25.17 -4.71
CA PRO A 749 -24.51 -25.25 -6.15
C PRO A 749 -23.36 -24.94 -7.10
N ALA A 750 -23.48 -25.50 -8.30
CA ALA A 750 -22.73 -25.13 -9.50
C ALA A 750 -23.19 -23.80 -10.15
N ALA A 751 -24.03 -22.99 -9.48
CA ALA A 751 -24.58 -21.73 -9.99
C ALA A 751 -24.88 -20.73 -8.85
N ASP A 752 -24.76 -19.43 -9.12
CA ASP A 752 -24.90 -18.31 -8.16
C ASP A 752 -26.27 -18.20 -7.45
N ASP A 753 -27.27 -19.00 -7.82
CA ASP A 753 -28.68 -18.89 -7.39
C ASP A 753 -29.19 -20.04 -6.53
N ALA A 754 -28.41 -21.10 -6.30
CA ALA A 754 -28.95 -22.21 -5.53
C ALA A 754 -28.79 -22.05 -4.01
N THR A 755 -29.78 -22.62 -3.34
CA THR A 755 -30.08 -22.39 -1.94
C THR A 755 -29.50 -23.45 -1.02
N ASP A 756 -28.95 -24.54 -1.57
CA ASP A 756 -28.60 -25.76 -0.84
C ASP A 756 -27.09 -25.98 -0.79
N PHE A 757 -26.50 -25.97 0.40
CA PHE A 757 -25.11 -26.38 0.65
C PHE A 757 -25.07 -27.80 1.20
N VAL A 758 -24.28 -28.72 0.61
CA VAL A 758 -24.15 -30.12 1.07
C VAL A 758 -22.70 -30.50 1.34
N VAL A 759 -22.41 -31.05 2.53
CA VAL A 759 -21.10 -31.64 2.85
C VAL A 759 -21.29 -33.06 3.35
N SER A 760 -20.45 -33.96 2.86
CA SER A 760 -20.48 -35.40 3.09
C SER A 760 -19.08 -35.89 3.49
N PHE A 761 -18.94 -36.53 4.65
CA PHE A 761 -17.62 -37.00 5.13
C PHE A 761 -17.71 -38.33 5.89
N ARG A 762 -16.60 -39.09 5.89
CA ARG A 762 -16.43 -40.32 6.67
C ARG A 762 -16.03 -39.99 8.11
N ARG A 763 -16.51 -40.76 9.08
CA ARG A 763 -16.07 -40.67 10.49
C ARG A 763 -15.38 -41.94 10.98
N ASP A 764 -14.57 -41.82 12.04
CA ASP A 764 -14.06 -42.96 12.79
C ASP A 764 -15.22 -43.67 13.50
N THR A 765 -15.42 -44.95 13.17
CA THR A 765 -16.50 -45.77 13.72
C THR A 765 -16.35 -46.02 15.21
N ASN A 766 -15.14 -45.84 15.77
CA ASN A 766 -14.85 -46.05 17.19
C ASN A 766 -15.17 -44.83 18.08
N ALA A 767 -15.43 -43.65 17.50
CA ALA A 767 -15.82 -42.45 18.23
C ALA A 767 -17.36 -42.40 18.38
N SER A 768 -17.86 -42.81 19.55
CA SER A 768 -19.30 -42.87 19.89
C SER A 768 -19.81 -41.65 20.67
N ASP A 769 -18.92 -40.73 20.97
CA ASP A 769 -19.02 -39.57 21.86
C ASP A 769 -19.03 -38.22 21.09
N LEU A 770 -19.29 -38.27 19.78
CA LEU A 770 -19.29 -37.09 18.92
C LEU A 770 -20.60 -36.30 19.03
N THR A 771 -20.45 -34.98 19.04
CA THR A 771 -21.53 -34.00 18.88
C THR A 771 -21.28 -33.17 17.64
N TYR A 772 -22.29 -33.03 16.78
CA TYR A 772 -22.22 -32.25 15.56
C TYR A 772 -23.09 -31.00 15.70
N GLN A 773 -22.51 -29.83 15.46
CA GLN A 773 -23.22 -28.56 15.42
C GLN A 773 -23.06 -27.93 14.04
N LEU A 774 -24.15 -27.83 13.29
CA LEU A 774 -24.19 -27.03 12.08
C LEU A 774 -24.48 -25.60 12.46
N GLN A 775 -23.60 -24.68 12.05
CA GLN A 775 -23.69 -23.28 12.42
C GLN A 775 -23.58 -22.39 11.19
N ILE A 776 -24.28 -21.26 11.25
CA ILE A 776 -24.17 -20.19 10.25
C ILE A 776 -23.63 -18.92 10.89
N SER A 777 -22.96 -18.11 10.08
CA SER A 777 -22.52 -16.78 10.47
C SER A 777 -22.71 -15.80 9.33
N PRO A 778 -23.21 -14.58 9.58
CA PRO A 778 -23.19 -13.52 8.58
C PRO A 778 -21.82 -12.83 8.47
N ASN A 779 -20.90 -13.06 9.42
CA ASN A 779 -19.72 -12.20 9.60
C ASN A 779 -18.46 -12.91 10.15
N LEU A 780 -18.44 -14.25 10.19
CA LEU A 780 -17.38 -15.12 10.75
C LEU A 780 -17.08 -14.97 12.25
N THR A 781 -17.67 -14.01 12.94
CA THR A 781 -17.42 -13.75 14.38
C THR A 781 -18.52 -14.31 15.27
N SER A 782 -19.78 -14.15 14.84
CA SER A 782 -20.95 -14.61 15.58
C SER A 782 -21.53 -15.82 14.88
N TRP A 783 -21.52 -16.97 15.56
CA TRP A 783 -22.00 -18.23 15.03
C TRP A 783 -23.32 -18.60 15.70
N THR A 784 -24.31 -18.96 14.89
CA THR A 784 -25.61 -19.45 15.36
C THR A 784 -25.74 -20.91 14.98
N THR A 785 -25.91 -21.79 15.96
CA THR A 785 -26.21 -23.20 15.71
C THR A 785 -27.61 -23.32 15.13
N ILE A 786 -27.71 -23.86 13.92
CA ILE A 786 -28.96 -24.11 13.21
C ILE A 786 -29.35 -25.58 13.19
N ALA A 787 -28.44 -26.51 13.44
CA ALA A 787 -28.75 -27.90 13.75
C ALA A 787 -27.73 -28.49 14.74
N LEU A 788 -28.18 -29.38 15.63
CA LEU A 788 -27.35 -30.02 16.65
C LEU A 788 -27.76 -31.49 16.78
N CYS A 789 -26.80 -32.41 16.71
CA CYS A 789 -27.02 -33.80 17.10
C CYS A 789 -25.88 -34.34 17.96
N SER A 790 -26.21 -35.31 18.81
CA SER A 790 -25.26 -36.04 19.66
C SER A 790 -25.37 -37.54 19.38
N GLY A 791 -24.24 -38.21 19.20
CA GLY A 791 -24.20 -39.63 18.84
C GLY A 791 -24.75 -39.91 17.43
N PHE A 792 -25.30 -41.10 17.22
CA PHE A 792 -25.71 -41.61 15.89
C PHE A 792 -27.06 -41.07 15.35
N ASN A 793 -27.57 -39.96 15.88
CA ASN A 793 -28.94 -39.47 15.58
C ASN A 793 -28.95 -38.40 14.47
N SER A 794 -30.05 -38.34 13.70
CA SER A 794 -30.30 -37.26 12.75
C SER A 794 -30.87 -36.05 13.49
N ALA A 795 -30.61 -34.86 12.98
CA ALA A 795 -31.24 -33.64 13.46
C ALA A 795 -31.64 -32.74 12.30
N SER A 796 -32.86 -32.24 12.34
CA SER A 796 -33.27 -31.07 11.56
C SER A 796 -33.47 -29.91 12.53
N GLY A 797 -33.05 -28.71 12.15
CA GLY A 797 -33.20 -27.50 12.96
C GLY A 797 -33.70 -26.30 12.15
N GLU A 798 -33.52 -25.10 12.68
CA GLU A 798 -34.05 -23.86 12.09
C GLU A 798 -33.32 -23.48 10.79
N ASN A 799 -33.92 -22.60 9.96
CA ASN A 799 -33.32 -22.07 8.72
C ASN A 799 -32.80 -23.13 7.73
N GLY A 800 -33.50 -24.27 7.63
CA GLY A 800 -33.17 -25.32 6.66
C GLY A 800 -31.90 -26.10 6.99
N GLY A 801 -31.39 -26.03 8.23
CA GLY A 801 -30.27 -26.82 8.71
C GLY A 801 -30.65 -28.28 8.93
N GLU A 802 -30.00 -29.21 8.22
CA GLU A 802 -30.22 -30.65 8.36
C GLU A 802 -28.88 -31.35 8.58
N ILE A 803 -28.80 -32.21 9.58
CA ILE A 803 -27.74 -33.20 9.79
C ILE A 803 -28.42 -34.57 9.62
N VAL A 804 -28.26 -35.17 8.45
CA VAL A 804 -28.84 -36.48 8.16
C VAL A 804 -27.95 -37.56 8.77
N SER A 805 -28.56 -38.47 9.55
CA SER A 805 -27.87 -39.59 10.20
C SER A 805 -27.64 -40.78 9.28
N GLU A 806 -26.75 -41.64 9.76
CA GLU A 806 -26.13 -42.81 9.14
C GLU A 806 -27.03 -44.00 8.79
N ASP A 807 -28.35 -43.83 8.72
CA ASP A 807 -29.26 -44.92 8.36
C ASP A 807 -29.74 -44.74 6.92
N GLY A 808 -29.05 -45.42 5.99
CA GLY A 808 -29.51 -45.50 4.60
C GLY A 808 -28.45 -45.60 3.50
N LEU A 809 -27.15 -45.60 3.81
CA LEU A 809 -26.11 -45.71 2.78
C LEU A 809 -25.55 -47.14 2.70
N ILE A 810 -25.71 -47.71 1.51
CA ILE A 810 -25.26 -49.04 1.13
C ILE A 810 -23.73 -48.99 0.95
N ASP A 811 -23.02 -50.03 1.41
CA ASP A 811 -21.56 -50.24 1.31
C ASP A 811 -20.66 -49.56 2.37
N ALA A 812 -20.84 -49.97 3.64
CA ALA A 812 -19.83 -49.94 4.72
C ALA A 812 -19.12 -48.61 5.04
N VAL A 813 -19.71 -47.47 4.65
CA VAL A 813 -19.16 -46.14 4.86
C VAL A 813 -20.25 -45.25 5.42
N ASN A 814 -20.09 -44.84 6.67
CA ASN A 814 -21.06 -43.94 7.29
C ASN A 814 -20.71 -42.49 6.92
N LEU A 815 -21.62 -41.86 6.17
CA LEU A 815 -21.52 -40.50 5.66
C LEU A 815 -22.38 -39.57 6.53
N VAL A 816 -21.82 -38.47 7.02
CA VAL A 816 -22.61 -37.40 7.63
C VAL A 816 -22.93 -36.36 6.56
N VAL A 817 -24.21 -36.15 6.26
CA VAL A 817 -24.67 -35.17 5.27
C VAL A 817 -25.23 -33.95 5.98
N VAL A 818 -24.67 -32.78 5.67
CA VAL A 818 -25.09 -31.49 6.23
C VAL A 818 -25.75 -30.67 5.14
N ARG A 819 -27.01 -30.24 5.33
CA ARG A 819 -27.73 -29.36 4.40
C ARG A 819 -28.05 -28.01 5.02
N VAL A 820 -27.90 -26.92 4.26
CA VAL A 820 -28.49 -25.60 4.58
C VAL A 820 -29.31 -25.14 3.40
N THR A 821 -30.62 -24.94 3.57
CA THR A 821 -31.50 -24.33 2.56
C THR A 821 -31.79 -22.87 2.91
N LEU A 822 -31.21 -21.93 2.17
CA LEU A 822 -31.50 -20.50 2.31
C LEU A 822 -32.89 -20.15 1.74
N PRO A 823 -33.64 -19.20 2.33
CA PRO A 823 -34.92 -18.76 1.79
C PRO A 823 -34.75 -18.21 0.35
N ALA A 824 -35.63 -18.62 -0.56
CA ALA A 824 -35.65 -18.12 -1.92
C ALA A 824 -35.74 -16.57 -1.94
N GLY A 825 -34.78 -15.92 -2.62
CA GLY A 825 -34.68 -14.46 -2.67
C GLY A 825 -33.82 -13.80 -1.57
N SER A 826 -33.12 -14.58 -0.74
CA SER A 826 -32.11 -14.06 0.18
C SER A 826 -30.87 -13.58 -0.59
N ASN A 827 -30.63 -12.26 -0.61
CA ASN A 827 -29.43 -11.66 -1.19
C ASN A 827 -28.23 -11.61 -0.21
N THR A 828 -28.39 -12.17 0.98
CA THR A 828 -27.36 -12.17 2.02
C THR A 828 -26.51 -13.43 1.97
N ARG A 829 -25.23 -13.28 1.63
CA ARG A 829 -24.22 -14.35 1.75
C ARG A 829 -24.07 -14.75 3.23
N GLN A 830 -23.98 -16.04 3.51
CA GLN A 830 -23.73 -16.58 4.84
C GLN A 830 -22.56 -17.56 4.80
N PHE A 831 -21.80 -17.61 5.88
CA PHE A 831 -20.79 -18.64 6.13
C PHE A 831 -21.45 -19.81 6.86
N VAL A 832 -21.08 -21.03 6.47
CA VAL A 832 -21.55 -22.28 7.10
C VAL A 832 -20.34 -22.99 7.68
N ARG A 833 -20.45 -23.54 8.89
CA ARG A 833 -19.46 -24.47 9.45
C ARG A 833 -20.15 -25.63 10.14
N LEU A 834 -19.50 -26.79 10.11
CA LEU A 834 -19.83 -27.92 10.95
C LEU A 834 -18.78 -28.03 12.06
N GLN A 835 -19.20 -27.83 13.31
CA GLN A 835 -18.36 -28.08 14.48
C GLN A 835 -18.58 -29.51 14.96
N VAL A 836 -17.51 -30.28 15.12
CA VAL A 836 -17.54 -31.65 15.63
C VAL A 836 -16.77 -31.68 16.94
N ASP A 837 -17.48 -31.89 18.04
CA ASP A 837 -16.89 -31.98 19.37
C ASP A 837 -16.88 -33.45 19.82
N ARG A 838 -15.77 -33.91 20.38
CA ARG A 838 -15.69 -35.21 21.07
C ARG A 838 -15.76 -34.97 22.58
N GLN A 839 -16.74 -35.58 23.25
CA GLN A 839 -16.94 -35.41 24.70
C GLN A 839 -15.93 -36.16 25.57
#